data_AF-A0A7V8E1G0-F1
#
_entry.id   AF-A0A7V8E1G0-F1
#
_cell.length_a   1.000
_cell.length_b   1.000
_cell.length_c   1.000
_cell.angle_alpha   90.00
_cell.angle_beta   90.00
_cell.angle_gamma   90.00
#
_symmetry.space_group_name_H-M   'P 1'
#
loop_
_entity.id
_entity.type
_entity.pdbx_description
1 polymer ?
#
loop_
_entity_poly.entity_id
_entity_poly.type
_entity_poly.pdbx_seq_one_letter_code
_entity_poly.pdbx_strand_id
1 'polypeptide(L)'
;MRLLAIVASWFIPALSLAQDGAVERVIDPGKQVVILLNESLAESAAVAKHFAAKRGIPEANLCRVKTTDKETLTWDEFRGQILKPLGRFLEKFPEALYIVPVYGIPTRISEESPENDAPTDGPEGTITKFVTGRDYACVDAELALIPRPGHELEGWIDSDLFGKDERITPAHQLFLVSRLDGPTAAIAKALVDKAIYAETYGPVGDAWLDTRGLDKATPLGKTDEEIRLAKAMFEAAGIPVHHEDTAAAQDVSTFRDCVFYWGWYAADYTGTSPFMFRPGAVAAHLHSQSAFSIRQDSRQWVGPLLAHGATCSAGTVYEPLTVGFPTMGLVLERLFRGYTWGEACALGNRKLSWMAVFVGDPMYAPFAKGMKDSQERNRALASESYGKAAAAIDAGDLDGAQKTIEEVSKIGVPMEGAQDVAFLAREIASRRLGKANGTVADLVKKLDEARAAREKGDDKAAQAAMEKAVALSSMSWDANFTLGAFLVETGKAQQALQPLEKAQKSRPDSHELREPLGRALAANGKFELAIPLLEDAVADGAGSDCIAILGDCFLKTRQAVKAIQFLTDATKKDAKNRAAFVALAKAHEENKDVPSAIKTFKEAMRIYPEKNEEIAAYKDAWRSFYTTAGHGKDKREKEDVEWVIRDFDNTEYQPPTKGVALEIAKQADAAVGTEGPVGLGTIPGEEMKVPGLPRLAVGNASSAELTIYLKGSCARLIKMNPLNALNPTVKDYGVYPGDYDVLVVVKRGADKTVLSGRVTFHLNMKYGMVMDNSLAMKFPAK
;
A
#
# COMPACT_ATOMS: atom_id res chain seq x y z
N MET A 1 35.07 11.88 0.25
CA MET A 1 36.25 11.01 0.44
C MET A 1 36.38 10.50 1.88
N ARG A 2 36.44 11.33 2.93
CA ARG A 2 36.52 10.84 4.34
C ARG A 2 35.36 9.91 4.75
N LEU A 3 34.11 10.26 4.44
CA LEU A 3 32.95 9.42 4.76
C LEU A 3 32.99 8.05 4.06
N LEU A 4 33.33 8.03 2.76
CA LEU A 4 33.47 6.80 1.98
C LEU A 4 34.61 5.91 2.50
N ALA A 5 35.72 6.50 2.92
CA ALA A 5 36.81 5.74 3.54
C ALA A 5 36.41 5.14 4.90
N ILE A 6 35.61 5.86 5.69
CA ILE A 6 35.03 5.37 6.96
C ILE A 6 34.04 4.24 6.69
N VAL A 7 33.12 4.42 5.74
CA VAL A 7 32.14 3.38 5.36
C VAL A 7 32.86 2.14 4.85
N ALA A 8 33.81 2.28 3.92
CA ALA A 8 34.62 1.16 3.45
C ALA A 8 35.40 0.47 4.58
N SER A 9 35.88 1.21 5.58
CA SER A 9 36.56 0.62 6.74
C SER A 9 35.66 -0.24 7.63
N TRP A 10 34.33 -0.07 7.58
CA TRP A 10 33.40 -0.95 8.26
C TRP A 10 33.26 -2.31 7.56
N PHE A 11 33.37 -2.33 6.23
CA PHE A 11 33.20 -3.56 5.44
C PHE A 11 34.48 -4.40 5.31
N ILE A 12 35.67 -3.82 5.42
CA ILE A 12 36.96 -4.54 5.30
C ILE A 12 37.15 -5.66 6.35
N PRO A 13 36.79 -5.49 7.65
CA PRO A 13 36.83 -6.58 8.63
C PRO A 13 35.70 -7.62 8.50
N ALA A 14 34.68 -7.39 7.66
CA ALA A 14 33.59 -8.36 7.46
C ALA A 14 34.07 -9.65 6.79
N LEU A 15 35.19 -9.62 6.04
CA LEU A 15 35.77 -10.79 5.37
C LEU A 15 36.18 -11.93 6.34
N SER A 16 36.38 -11.67 7.63
CA SER A 16 36.75 -12.72 8.60
C SER A 16 35.64 -13.10 9.59
N LEU A 17 34.46 -12.47 9.51
CA LEU A 17 33.43 -12.54 10.56
C LEU A 17 32.07 -13.04 10.06
N ALA A 18 31.89 -13.21 8.75
CA ALA A 18 30.56 -13.36 8.13
C ALA A 18 29.75 -14.60 8.54
N GLN A 19 30.26 -15.49 9.39
CA GLN A 19 29.62 -16.78 9.67
C GLN A 19 29.58 -17.22 11.14
N ASP A 20 30.14 -16.44 12.07
CA ASP A 20 29.97 -16.62 13.52
C ASP A 20 29.97 -15.25 14.19
N GLY A 21 28.86 -14.87 14.83
CA GLY A 21 28.74 -13.57 15.51
C GLY A 21 29.91 -13.30 16.46
N ALA A 22 30.55 -12.14 16.31
CA ALA A 22 31.76 -11.78 17.04
C ALA A 22 31.47 -11.32 18.48
N VAL A 23 30.25 -10.84 18.71
CA VAL A 23 29.86 -10.20 19.97
C VAL A 23 28.66 -10.94 20.53
N GLU A 24 28.70 -11.32 21.80
CA GLU A 24 27.58 -11.99 22.48
C GLU A 24 26.70 -10.94 23.19
N ARG A 25 25.38 -11.16 23.20
CA ARG A 25 24.45 -10.35 24.00
C ARG A 25 23.42 -11.27 24.66
N VAL A 26 23.37 -11.19 25.99
CA VAL A 26 22.34 -11.84 26.78
C VAL A 26 21.32 -10.76 27.14
N ILE A 27 20.07 -10.96 26.72
CA ILE A 27 18.96 -10.06 27.04
C ILE A 27 18.16 -10.71 28.16
N ASP A 28 17.88 -9.98 29.23
CA ASP A 28 16.86 -10.34 30.21
C ASP A 28 15.53 -9.70 29.80
N PRO A 29 14.60 -10.45 29.17
CA PRO A 29 13.39 -9.85 28.62
C PRO A 29 12.50 -9.25 29.72
N GLY A 30 12.55 -9.81 30.93
CA GLY A 30 11.76 -9.35 32.07
C GLY A 30 12.21 -8.01 32.64
N LYS A 31 13.47 -7.65 32.46
CA LYS A 31 14.02 -6.38 32.97
C LYS A 31 14.25 -5.34 31.90
N GLN A 32 14.62 -5.78 30.70
CA GLN A 32 15.16 -4.89 29.67
C GLN A 32 14.15 -4.52 28.59
N VAL A 33 13.02 -5.24 28.49
CA VAL A 33 12.05 -5.04 27.41
C VAL A 33 10.74 -4.49 27.95
N VAL A 34 10.33 -3.34 27.44
CA VAL A 34 9.00 -2.74 27.70
C VAL A 34 8.20 -2.73 26.41
N ILE A 35 6.98 -3.26 26.45
CA ILE A 35 6.08 -3.29 25.30
C ILE A 35 5.05 -2.17 25.48
N LEU A 36 4.98 -1.25 24.52
CA LEU A 36 4.05 -0.13 24.52
C LEU A 36 2.85 -0.46 23.62
N LEU A 37 1.66 -0.60 24.22
CA LEU A 37 0.43 -0.97 23.50
C LEU A 37 -0.68 0.07 23.66
N ASN A 38 -1.48 0.23 22.61
CA ASN A 38 -2.66 1.09 22.61
C ASN A 38 -3.85 0.32 23.18
N GLU A 39 -4.28 0.67 24.38
CA GLU A 39 -5.37 -0.06 25.06
C GLU A 39 -6.75 0.22 24.46
N SER A 40 -6.86 1.19 23.56
CA SER A 40 -8.07 1.47 22.79
C SER A 40 -8.33 0.41 21.70
N LEU A 41 -7.37 -0.45 21.38
CA LEU A 41 -7.46 -1.44 20.30
C LEU A 41 -7.17 -2.86 20.81
N ALA A 42 -8.10 -3.79 20.59
CA ALA A 42 -7.96 -5.18 21.01
C ALA A 42 -6.81 -5.88 20.26
N GLU A 43 -6.63 -5.52 18.99
CA GLU A 43 -5.58 -5.99 18.09
C GLU A 43 -4.19 -5.61 18.61
N SER A 44 -4.03 -4.40 19.15
CA SER A 44 -2.79 -3.94 19.77
C SER A 44 -2.40 -4.84 20.95
N ALA A 45 -3.35 -5.11 21.85
CA ALA A 45 -3.14 -6.01 22.97
C ALA A 45 -2.83 -7.45 22.51
N ALA A 46 -3.41 -7.91 21.40
CA ALA A 46 -3.14 -9.22 20.85
C ALA A 46 -1.71 -9.35 20.29
N VAL A 47 -1.19 -8.32 19.62
CA VAL A 47 0.21 -8.28 19.15
C VAL A 47 1.17 -8.26 20.35
N ALA A 48 0.90 -7.41 21.34
CA ALA A 48 1.72 -7.30 22.55
C ALA A 48 1.82 -8.63 23.31
N LYS A 49 0.69 -9.31 23.53
CA LYS A 49 0.66 -10.62 24.20
C LYS A 49 1.36 -11.70 23.40
N HIS A 50 1.24 -11.69 22.07
CA HIS A 50 1.93 -12.64 21.19
C HIS A 50 3.44 -12.50 21.32
N PHE A 51 3.96 -11.27 21.19
CA PHE A 51 5.38 -11.00 21.34
C PHE A 51 5.87 -11.38 22.74
N ALA A 52 5.11 -11.02 23.78
CA ALA A 52 5.46 -11.32 25.16
C ALA A 52 5.57 -12.84 25.40
N ALA A 53 4.59 -13.62 24.93
CA ALA A 53 4.61 -15.07 25.04
C ALA A 53 5.79 -15.70 24.29
N LYS A 54 6.09 -15.22 23.08
CA LYS A 54 7.15 -15.76 22.21
C LYS A 54 8.56 -15.47 22.70
N ARG A 55 8.79 -14.32 23.34
CA ARG A 55 10.10 -13.91 23.88
C ARG A 55 10.22 -14.07 25.40
N GLY A 56 9.21 -14.67 26.07
CA GLY A 56 9.23 -14.87 27.52
C GLY A 56 9.21 -13.56 28.32
N ILE A 57 8.58 -12.52 27.80
CA ILE A 57 8.44 -11.22 28.47
C ILE A 57 7.22 -11.29 29.42
N PRO A 58 7.36 -10.94 30.71
CA PRO A 58 6.24 -10.95 31.65
C PRO A 58 5.13 -9.96 31.26
N GLU A 59 3.88 -10.28 31.58
CA GLU A 59 2.77 -9.35 31.36
C GLU A 59 2.93 -8.02 32.12
N ALA A 60 3.72 -8.02 33.21
CA ALA A 60 4.06 -6.81 33.96
C ALA A 60 4.82 -5.75 33.13
N ASN A 61 5.42 -6.15 32.00
CA ASN A 61 6.18 -5.29 31.09
C ASN A 61 5.30 -4.63 30.01
N LEU A 62 3.99 -4.90 30.03
CA LEU A 62 3.02 -4.31 29.10
C LEU A 62 2.60 -2.92 29.57
N CYS A 63 3.21 -1.88 29.00
CA CYS A 63 2.82 -0.49 29.19
C CYS A 63 1.58 -0.17 28.34
N ARG A 64 0.47 0.12 29.01
CA ARG A 64 -0.82 0.43 28.38
C ARG A 64 -1.02 1.94 28.31
N VAL A 65 -1.34 2.45 27.13
CA VAL A 65 -1.66 3.86 26.91
C VAL A 65 -2.98 4.01 26.13
N LYS A 66 -3.76 5.06 26.44
CA LYS A 66 -4.92 5.46 25.63
C LYS A 66 -4.48 6.51 24.65
N THR A 67 -4.47 6.18 23.36
CA THR A 67 -4.14 7.11 22.28
C THR A 67 -5.02 6.86 21.06
N THR A 68 -4.97 7.79 20.10
CA THR A 68 -5.56 7.64 18.77
C THR A 68 -5.07 6.37 18.05
N ASP A 69 -5.92 5.79 17.21
CA ASP A 69 -5.61 4.66 16.33
C ASP A 69 -5.01 5.12 14.98
N LYS A 70 -5.05 6.43 14.71
CA LYS A 70 -4.41 7.05 13.54
C LYS A 70 -2.89 6.95 13.61
N GLU A 71 -2.24 7.00 12.45
CA GLU A 71 -0.77 7.01 12.39
C GLU A 71 -0.14 8.35 12.80
N THR A 72 -0.92 9.42 12.94
CA THR A 72 -0.42 10.76 13.29
C THR A 72 -1.17 11.29 14.52
N LEU A 73 -0.41 11.95 15.41
CA LEU A 73 -0.90 12.71 16.56
C LEU A 73 -0.16 14.05 16.67
N THR A 74 -0.65 14.96 17.51
CA THR A 74 0.05 16.22 17.81
C THR A 74 1.09 16.03 18.91
N TRP A 75 2.03 16.96 19.05
CA TRP A 75 2.99 16.94 20.16
C TRP A 75 2.32 16.95 21.56
N ASP A 76 1.23 17.69 21.74
CA ASP A 76 0.46 17.68 22.99
C ASP A 76 -0.15 16.30 23.29
N GLU A 77 -0.68 15.65 22.26
CA GLU A 77 -1.17 14.28 22.35
C GLU A 77 -0.03 13.30 22.66
N PHE A 78 1.12 13.42 21.99
CA PHE A 78 2.30 12.60 22.27
C PHE A 78 2.73 12.72 23.73
N ARG A 79 2.94 13.96 24.20
CA ARG A 79 3.40 14.27 25.56
C ARG A 79 2.42 13.76 26.60
N GLY A 80 1.13 14.04 26.41
CA GLY A 80 0.07 13.70 27.37
C GLY A 80 -0.33 12.22 27.38
N GLN A 81 -0.49 11.63 26.19
CA GLN A 81 -1.09 10.31 26.00
C GLN A 81 -0.06 9.18 25.94
N ILE A 82 1.18 9.44 25.51
CA ILE A 82 2.22 8.41 25.35
C ILE A 82 3.40 8.66 26.30
N LEU A 83 4.10 9.79 26.15
CA LEU A 83 5.37 10.06 26.84
C LEU A 83 5.22 10.05 28.36
N LYS A 84 4.25 10.80 28.90
CA LYS A 84 4.02 10.88 30.35
C LYS A 84 3.61 9.54 31.00
N PRO A 85 2.63 8.76 30.48
CA PRO A 85 2.34 7.45 31.05
C PRO A 85 3.49 6.46 30.90
N LEU A 86 4.18 6.45 29.75
CA LEU A 86 5.34 5.58 29.55
C LEU A 86 6.50 5.92 30.48
N GLY A 87 6.82 7.21 30.67
CA GLY A 87 7.86 7.66 31.61
C GLY A 87 7.61 7.15 33.03
N ARG A 88 6.39 7.30 33.54
CA ARG A 88 5.98 6.74 34.85
C ARG A 88 6.05 5.22 34.91
N PHE A 89 5.81 4.54 33.79
CA PHE A 89 5.91 3.10 33.72
C PHE A 89 7.37 2.65 33.78
N LEU A 90 8.26 3.33 33.06
CA LEU A 90 9.70 3.05 32.99
C LEU A 90 10.42 3.22 34.35
N GLU A 91 9.88 4.00 35.29
CA GLU A 91 10.39 4.07 36.67
C GLU A 91 10.46 2.69 37.36
N LYS A 92 9.63 1.74 36.92
CA LYS A 92 9.62 0.35 37.43
C LYS A 92 10.67 -0.54 36.76
N PHE A 93 11.26 -0.09 35.65
CA PHE A 93 12.20 -0.83 34.81
C PHE A 93 13.49 -0.03 34.63
N PRO A 94 14.29 0.17 35.68
CA PRO A 94 15.52 0.96 35.60
C PRO A 94 16.59 0.36 34.67
N GLU A 95 16.48 -0.94 34.37
CA GLU A 95 17.35 -1.66 33.44
C GLU A 95 16.76 -1.73 32.01
N ALA A 96 15.63 -1.06 31.76
CA ALA A 96 15.00 -1.01 30.44
C ALA A 96 16.00 -0.53 29.39
N LEU A 97 15.95 -1.18 28.24
CA LEU A 97 16.82 -0.90 27.11
C LEU A 97 16.08 -0.95 25.78
N TYR A 98 14.98 -1.72 25.73
CA TYR A 98 14.10 -1.81 24.58
C TYR A 98 12.74 -1.22 24.92
N ILE A 99 12.24 -0.38 24.02
CA ILE A 99 10.83 0.02 23.99
C ILE A 99 10.28 -0.51 22.67
N VAL A 100 9.22 -1.30 22.76
CA VAL A 100 8.62 -1.98 21.60
C VAL A 100 7.19 -1.46 21.42
N PRO A 101 6.99 -0.39 20.62
CA PRO A 101 5.66 0.00 20.19
C PRO A 101 5.05 -1.13 19.36
N VAL A 102 3.79 -1.46 19.63
CA VAL A 102 3.07 -2.46 18.83
C VAL A 102 1.96 -1.82 18.01
N TYR A 103 1.39 -2.61 17.10
CA TYR A 103 0.25 -2.25 16.24
C TYR A 103 -0.74 -1.33 16.95
N GLY A 104 -1.08 -0.21 16.33
CA GLY A 104 -2.01 0.78 16.90
C GLY A 104 -1.37 1.93 17.66
N ILE A 105 -0.07 1.92 17.94
CA ILE A 105 0.66 3.11 18.42
C ILE A 105 0.95 4.04 17.23
N PRO A 106 0.63 5.35 17.29
CA PRO A 106 0.92 6.29 16.20
C PRO A 106 2.40 6.30 15.80
N THR A 107 2.69 6.53 14.52
CA THR A 107 4.05 6.54 13.96
C THR A 107 4.63 7.94 13.87
N ARG A 108 3.77 8.96 13.82
CA ARG A 108 4.13 10.33 13.46
C ARG A 108 3.60 11.35 14.45
N ILE A 109 4.38 12.41 14.61
CA ILE A 109 4.03 13.63 15.31
C ILE A 109 3.94 14.75 14.27
N SER A 110 2.83 15.50 14.26
CA SER A 110 2.63 16.63 13.35
C SER A 110 3.33 17.90 13.83
N GLU A 111 3.73 18.75 12.89
CA GLU A 111 4.33 20.07 13.13
C GLU A 111 3.46 20.96 14.05
N GLU A 112 4.05 21.56 15.10
CA GLU A 112 3.35 22.53 15.96
C GLU A 112 3.15 23.89 15.27
N SER A 113 4.10 24.31 14.41
CA SER A 113 4.12 25.62 13.78
C SER A 113 4.13 25.51 12.24
N PRO A 114 2.95 25.42 11.58
CA PRO A 114 2.84 25.29 10.12
C PRO A 114 3.51 26.41 9.31
N GLU A 115 3.83 27.54 9.96
CA GLU A 115 4.54 28.69 9.39
C GLU A 115 5.97 28.33 8.98
N ASN A 116 6.56 27.31 9.63
CA ASN A 116 7.90 26.78 9.35
C ASN A 116 7.92 25.78 8.17
N ASP A 117 6.75 25.40 7.67
CA ASP A 117 6.58 24.52 6.51
C ASP A 117 6.61 25.26 5.16
N ALA A 118 6.68 26.61 5.18
CA ALA A 118 6.83 27.41 3.96
C ALA A 118 8.23 27.22 3.35
N PRO A 119 8.36 26.60 2.15
CA PRO A 119 9.66 26.45 1.52
C PRO A 119 10.12 27.82 1.03
N THR A 120 11.06 28.45 1.72
CA THR A 120 11.60 29.74 1.24
C THR A 120 12.54 29.57 0.04
N ASP A 121 13.07 28.38 -0.22
CA ASP A 121 13.83 28.06 -1.43
C ASP A 121 13.66 26.56 -1.77
N GLY A 122 13.84 26.16 -3.03
CA GLY A 122 13.80 24.76 -3.46
C GLY A 122 14.88 23.88 -2.81
N PRO A 123 14.96 22.57 -3.15
CA PRO A 123 15.96 21.63 -2.61
C PRO A 123 17.43 21.99 -2.92
N GLU A 124 17.68 23.11 -3.59
CA GLU A 124 18.99 23.72 -3.82
C GLU A 124 19.48 24.61 -2.65
N GLY A 125 18.66 24.79 -1.60
CA GLY A 125 19.07 25.44 -0.36
C GLY A 125 20.12 24.64 0.44
N THR A 126 20.82 25.31 1.37
CA THR A 126 21.69 24.59 2.32
C THR A 126 20.86 23.64 3.18
N ILE A 127 21.35 22.41 3.40
CA ILE A 127 20.71 21.38 4.25
C ILE A 127 20.16 21.97 5.56
N THR A 128 20.88 22.91 6.15
CA THR A 128 20.49 23.64 7.36
C THR A 128 19.11 24.31 7.24
N LYS A 129 18.80 24.99 6.11
CA LYS A 129 17.48 25.63 5.92
C LYS A 129 16.32 24.64 5.84
N PHE A 130 16.57 23.39 5.44
CA PHE A 130 15.54 22.36 5.35
C PHE A 130 15.23 21.70 6.70
N VAL A 131 16.15 21.82 7.66
CA VAL A 131 16.11 21.12 8.94
C VAL A 131 15.77 22.06 10.09
N THR A 132 16.28 23.30 10.06
CA THR A 132 16.08 24.28 11.14
C THR A 132 14.61 24.72 11.22
N GLY A 133 14.07 24.79 12.44
CA GLY A 133 12.73 25.32 12.72
C GLY A 133 11.59 24.32 12.52
N ARG A 134 11.86 23.02 12.34
CA ARG A 134 10.83 22.01 12.07
C ARG A 134 10.85 20.92 13.12
N ASP A 135 9.68 20.50 13.60
CA ASP A 135 9.55 19.58 14.72
C ASP A 135 8.69 18.33 14.41
N TYR A 136 8.17 18.16 13.19
CA TYR A 136 7.39 16.96 12.81
C TYR A 136 8.18 15.64 12.89
N ALA A 137 8.04 14.87 13.96
CA ALA A 137 8.90 13.71 14.21
C ALA A 137 8.26 12.35 13.93
N CYS A 138 9.09 11.31 13.91
CA CYS A 138 8.68 9.95 14.16
C CYS A 138 8.54 9.73 15.67
N VAL A 139 7.41 9.16 16.09
CA VAL A 139 7.18 8.78 17.49
C VAL A 139 8.33 7.91 18.02
N ASP A 140 8.81 6.96 17.22
CA ASP A 140 9.83 5.99 17.64
C ASP A 140 11.19 6.66 17.91
N ALA A 141 11.54 7.68 17.12
CA ALA A 141 12.76 8.45 17.31
C ALA A 141 12.72 9.23 18.63
N GLU A 142 11.57 9.80 18.98
CA GLU A 142 11.37 10.52 20.24
C GLU A 142 11.31 9.58 21.45
N LEU A 143 10.70 8.39 21.28
CA LEU A 143 10.74 7.34 22.31
C LEU A 143 12.18 6.90 22.62
N ALA A 144 13.06 6.84 21.61
CA ALA A 144 14.46 6.47 21.81
C ALA A 144 15.21 7.45 22.72
N LEU A 145 14.80 8.73 22.72
CA LEU A 145 15.46 9.83 23.42
C LEU A 145 14.86 10.17 24.79
N ILE A 146 13.90 9.40 25.29
CA ILE A 146 13.35 9.56 26.65
C ILE A 146 14.44 9.70 27.75
N PRO A 147 15.56 8.95 27.73
CA PRO A 147 16.63 9.09 28.73
C PRO A 147 17.41 10.41 28.64
N ARG A 148 17.21 11.22 27.59
CA ARG A 148 17.86 12.52 27.34
C ARG A 148 16.82 13.64 27.48
N PRO A 149 16.39 13.98 28.70
CA PRO A 149 15.34 14.99 28.90
C PRO A 149 15.82 16.36 28.42
N GLY A 150 14.95 17.09 27.71
CA GLY A 150 15.23 18.44 27.22
C GLY A 150 16.18 18.50 26.01
N HIS A 151 16.27 17.42 25.23
CA HIS A 151 16.93 17.47 23.92
C HIS A 151 16.18 18.40 22.97
N GLU A 152 16.88 18.89 21.95
CA GLU A 152 16.33 19.75 20.90
C GLU A 152 15.25 19.00 20.11
N LEU A 153 14.06 19.58 20.00
CA LEU A 153 12.95 19.00 19.22
C LEU A 153 12.97 19.48 17.77
N GLU A 154 13.64 20.60 17.48
CA GLU A 154 13.75 21.13 16.13
C GLU A 154 14.90 20.45 15.36
N GLY A 155 14.56 19.84 14.23
CA GLY A 155 15.50 19.24 13.31
C GLY A 155 16.06 17.90 13.78
N TRP A 156 17.30 17.61 13.39
CA TRP A 156 17.97 16.35 13.74
C TRP A 156 19.04 16.53 14.82
N ILE A 157 19.36 15.43 15.50
CA ILE A 157 20.52 15.32 16.40
C ILE A 157 21.50 14.33 15.80
N ASP A 158 22.80 14.67 15.76
CA ASP A 158 23.83 13.72 15.33
C ASP A 158 23.96 12.58 16.35
N SER A 159 23.91 11.34 15.87
CA SER A 159 24.10 10.15 16.69
C SER A 159 25.54 10.02 17.16
N ASP A 160 25.73 9.93 18.47
CA ASP A 160 27.00 9.61 19.11
C ASP A 160 27.34 8.11 19.05
N LEU A 161 26.44 7.28 18.52
CA LEU A 161 26.61 5.83 18.36
C LEU A 161 26.87 5.40 16.93
N PHE A 162 26.58 6.27 15.95
CA PHE A 162 26.64 5.92 14.54
C PHE A 162 28.01 5.36 14.14
N GLY A 163 27.99 4.16 13.53
CA GLY A 163 29.22 3.51 13.05
C GLY A 163 30.09 2.87 14.11
N LYS A 164 29.73 2.94 15.41
CA LYS A 164 30.47 2.24 16.45
C LYS A 164 30.26 0.73 16.39
N ASP A 165 31.26 -0.02 16.86
CA ASP A 165 31.22 -1.48 17.00
C ASP A 165 31.27 -1.80 18.51
N GLU A 166 30.20 -1.44 19.22
CA GLU A 166 30.04 -1.70 20.65
C GLU A 166 28.59 -2.03 21.01
N ARG A 167 28.40 -2.81 22.07
CA ARG A 167 27.07 -3.16 22.59
C ARG A 167 26.42 -1.94 23.24
N ILE A 168 25.19 -1.66 22.85
CA ILE A 168 24.41 -0.57 23.46
C ILE A 168 23.87 -1.05 24.80
N THR A 169 24.24 -0.32 25.85
CA THR A 169 23.78 -0.48 27.24
C THR A 169 22.99 0.75 27.70
N PRO A 170 22.27 0.70 28.84
CA PRO A 170 21.57 1.87 29.37
C PRO A 170 22.46 3.09 29.62
N ALA A 171 23.78 2.92 29.79
CA ALA A 171 24.74 4.01 29.97
C ALA A 171 24.82 4.96 28.77
N HIS A 172 24.43 4.52 27.57
CA HIS A 172 24.38 5.36 26.36
C HIS A 172 23.18 6.32 26.35
N GLN A 173 22.28 6.20 27.33
CA GLN A 173 21.08 7.02 27.46
C GLN A 173 20.27 7.03 26.16
N LEU A 174 20.06 5.85 25.58
CA LEU A 174 19.29 5.66 24.35
C LEU A 174 18.53 4.34 24.45
N PHE A 175 17.22 4.39 24.24
CA PHE A 175 16.42 3.18 24.08
C PHE A 175 16.55 2.63 22.66
N LEU A 176 16.61 1.30 22.54
CA LEU A 176 16.52 0.58 21.29
C LEU A 176 15.04 0.44 20.92
N VAL A 177 14.60 1.22 19.95
CA VAL A 177 13.20 1.25 19.50
C VAL A 177 13.09 0.61 18.13
N SER A 178 12.35 -0.49 18.07
CA SER A 178 11.81 -1.03 16.81
C SER A 178 10.41 -1.53 17.10
N ARG A 179 9.47 -1.20 16.22
CA ARG A 179 8.05 -1.49 16.41
C ARG A 179 7.63 -2.80 15.76
N LEU A 180 6.61 -3.42 16.36
CA LEU A 180 5.88 -4.56 15.79
C LEU A 180 4.54 -4.07 15.25
N ASP A 181 4.54 -3.62 14.01
CA ASP A 181 3.41 -2.97 13.33
C ASP A 181 3.45 -3.32 11.83
N GLY A 182 2.41 -2.96 11.09
CA GLY A 182 2.30 -3.26 9.66
C GLY A 182 0.87 -3.05 9.15
N PRO A 183 0.57 -3.40 7.89
CA PRO A 183 -0.76 -3.23 7.31
C PRO A 183 -1.89 -3.86 8.14
N THR A 184 -1.60 -4.99 8.81
CA THR A 184 -2.54 -5.65 9.71
C THR A 184 -1.85 -6.12 10.99
N ALA A 185 -2.64 -6.34 12.05
CA ALA A 185 -2.15 -6.94 13.29
C ALA A 185 -1.62 -8.37 13.09
N ALA A 186 -2.13 -9.09 12.09
CA ALA A 186 -1.62 -10.41 11.72
C ALA A 186 -0.19 -10.33 11.17
N ILE A 187 0.07 -9.38 10.27
CA ILE A 187 1.43 -9.11 9.76
C ILE A 187 2.36 -8.71 10.91
N ALA A 188 1.90 -7.84 11.82
CA ALA A 188 2.68 -7.44 12.99
C ALA A 188 3.08 -8.61 13.90
N LYS A 189 2.17 -9.57 14.16
CA LYS A 189 2.49 -10.81 14.89
C LYS A 189 3.51 -11.67 14.13
N ALA A 190 3.31 -11.80 12.82
CA ALA A 190 4.16 -12.61 11.96
C ALA A 190 5.63 -12.12 11.93
N LEU A 191 5.91 -10.84 12.19
CA LEU A 191 7.29 -10.34 12.30
C LEU A 191 8.09 -11.11 13.38
N VAL A 192 7.46 -11.39 14.51
CA VAL A 192 8.07 -12.14 15.62
C VAL A 192 8.27 -13.61 15.25
N ASP A 193 7.25 -14.22 14.63
CA ASP A 193 7.31 -15.63 14.25
C ASP A 193 8.39 -15.86 13.18
N LYS A 194 8.51 -14.96 12.20
CA LYS A 194 9.55 -15.04 11.16
C LYS A 194 10.95 -14.75 11.71
N ALA A 195 11.08 -13.88 12.71
CA ALA A 195 12.36 -13.64 13.39
C ALA A 195 12.84 -14.89 14.13
N ILE A 196 11.97 -15.51 14.94
CA ILE A 196 12.27 -16.75 15.66
C ILE A 196 12.52 -17.90 14.68
N TYR A 197 11.77 -17.97 13.58
CA TYR A 197 12.01 -18.93 12.52
C TYR A 197 13.44 -18.82 11.98
N ALA A 198 13.87 -17.62 11.61
CA ALA A 198 15.19 -17.41 11.04
C ALA A 198 16.31 -17.55 12.07
N GLU A 199 16.06 -17.29 13.34
CA GLU A 199 16.97 -17.69 14.42
C GLU A 199 17.10 -19.22 14.50
N THR A 200 15.99 -19.95 14.36
CA THR A 200 15.95 -21.41 14.48
C THR A 200 16.58 -22.13 13.28
N TYR A 201 16.29 -21.67 12.06
CA TYR A 201 16.63 -22.35 10.81
C TYR A 201 17.56 -21.56 9.91
N GLY A 202 17.92 -20.34 10.28
CA GLY A 202 18.77 -19.45 9.49
C GLY A 202 17.97 -18.70 8.40
N PRO A 203 18.29 -17.43 8.14
CA PRO A 203 17.86 -16.76 6.92
C PRO A 203 18.59 -17.39 5.72
N VAL A 204 17.84 -18.06 4.84
CA VAL A 204 18.40 -18.75 3.66
C VAL A 204 17.71 -18.24 2.41
N GLY A 205 18.50 -17.71 1.48
CA GLY A 205 18.03 -17.12 0.24
C GLY A 205 19.08 -16.21 -0.40
N ASP A 206 18.63 -15.42 -1.36
CA ASP A 206 19.44 -14.52 -2.16
C ASP A 206 19.32 -13.07 -1.67
N ALA A 207 20.36 -12.28 -1.94
CA ALA A 207 20.36 -10.84 -1.77
C ALA A 207 20.06 -10.12 -3.08
N TRP A 208 19.26 -9.07 -3.00
CA TRP A 208 18.81 -8.25 -4.13
C TRP A 208 19.16 -6.79 -3.86
N LEU A 209 19.96 -6.20 -4.75
CA LEU A 209 20.43 -4.82 -4.67
C LEU A 209 19.94 -4.02 -5.86
N ASP A 210 19.50 -2.78 -5.61
CA ASP A 210 18.98 -1.86 -6.62
C ASP A 210 19.64 -0.48 -6.46
N THR A 211 20.55 -0.15 -7.39
CA THR A 211 21.27 1.13 -7.45
C THR A 211 21.05 1.82 -8.78
N ARG A 212 21.32 3.13 -8.84
CA ARG A 212 20.98 3.96 -10.00
C ARG A 212 22.05 3.99 -11.11
N GLY A 213 23.18 3.30 -10.96
CA GLY A 213 24.30 3.42 -11.90
C GLY A 213 25.04 4.75 -11.84
N LEU A 214 24.94 5.50 -10.73
CA LEU A 214 25.53 6.83 -10.56
C LEU A 214 27.02 6.75 -10.22
N ASP A 215 27.77 7.72 -10.76
CA ASP A 215 29.18 7.93 -10.45
C ASP A 215 29.36 8.41 -9.00
N LYS A 216 30.25 7.74 -8.26
CA LYS A 216 30.64 8.05 -6.86
C LYS A 216 31.12 9.48 -6.63
N ALA A 217 31.54 10.20 -7.67
CA ALA A 217 31.93 11.61 -7.59
C ALA A 217 30.72 12.54 -7.35
N THR A 218 29.51 12.11 -7.71
CA THR A 218 28.29 12.90 -7.49
C THR A 218 27.82 12.84 -6.03
N PRO A 219 27.09 13.85 -5.53
CA PRO A 219 26.53 13.81 -4.16
C PRO A 219 25.65 12.58 -3.90
N LEU A 220 24.86 12.17 -4.90
CA LEU A 220 23.95 11.02 -4.87
C LEU A 220 24.65 9.69 -5.15
N GLY A 221 25.71 9.66 -5.95
CA GLY A 221 26.47 8.43 -6.21
C GLY A 221 27.21 7.87 -5.01
N LYS A 222 27.30 8.61 -3.90
CA LYS A 222 27.76 8.08 -2.61
C LYS A 222 26.77 7.07 -2.00
N THR A 223 25.48 7.25 -2.25
CA THR A 223 24.43 6.32 -1.82
C THR A 223 24.52 5.04 -2.64
N ASP A 224 24.69 5.14 -3.96
CA ASP A 224 24.99 3.99 -4.82
C ASP A 224 26.22 3.22 -4.32
N GLU A 225 27.29 3.92 -3.98
CA GLU A 225 28.52 3.27 -3.50
C GLU A 225 28.33 2.55 -2.16
N GLU A 226 27.50 3.07 -1.25
CA GLU A 226 27.14 2.36 -0.01
C GLU A 226 26.42 1.03 -0.32
N ILE A 227 25.45 1.05 -1.23
CA ILE A 227 24.72 -0.15 -1.65
C ILE A 227 25.67 -1.14 -2.36
N ARG A 228 26.57 -0.65 -3.23
CA ARG A 228 27.61 -1.49 -3.87
C ARG A 228 28.54 -2.16 -2.88
N LEU A 229 28.89 -1.51 -1.76
CA LEU A 229 29.70 -2.12 -0.72
C LEU A 229 28.97 -3.28 -0.01
N ALA A 230 27.64 -3.22 0.10
CA ALA A 230 26.85 -4.34 0.63
C ALA A 230 26.95 -5.60 -0.26
N LYS A 231 27.14 -5.45 -1.58
CA LYS A 231 27.37 -6.58 -2.50
C LYS A 231 28.58 -7.41 -2.08
N ALA A 232 29.71 -6.75 -1.83
CA ALA A 232 30.94 -7.42 -1.43
C ALA A 232 30.79 -8.14 -0.07
N MET A 233 30.00 -7.55 0.84
CA MET A 233 29.66 -8.19 2.12
C MET A 233 28.85 -9.47 1.94
N PHE A 234 27.81 -9.46 1.08
CA PHE A 234 27.02 -10.66 0.80
C PHE A 234 27.85 -11.75 0.09
N GLU A 235 28.67 -11.38 -0.88
CA GLU A 235 29.60 -12.30 -1.55
C GLU A 235 30.57 -12.96 -0.56
N ALA A 236 31.13 -12.18 0.37
CA ALA A 236 32.00 -12.69 1.43
C ALA A 236 31.26 -13.61 2.41
N ALA A 237 29.96 -13.40 2.63
CA ALA A 237 29.11 -14.28 3.43
C ALA A 237 28.70 -15.57 2.70
N GLY A 238 28.97 -15.67 1.39
CA GLY A 238 28.55 -16.80 0.55
C GLY A 238 27.07 -16.73 0.14
N ILE A 239 26.46 -15.55 0.18
CA ILE A 239 25.06 -15.31 -0.20
C ILE A 239 25.03 -14.91 -1.69
N PRO A 240 24.26 -15.59 -2.55
CA PRO A 240 24.09 -15.17 -3.94
C PRO A 240 23.51 -13.76 -4.02
N VAL A 241 24.06 -12.92 -4.89
CA VAL A 241 23.66 -11.50 -5.01
C VAL A 241 23.22 -11.19 -6.44
N HIS A 242 22.02 -10.65 -6.57
CA HIS A 242 21.50 -10.02 -7.77
C HIS A 242 21.61 -8.51 -7.61
N HIS A 243 22.16 -7.83 -8.61
CA HIS A 243 22.39 -6.39 -8.52
C HIS A 243 21.98 -5.70 -9.82
N GLU A 244 20.95 -4.85 -9.73
CA GLU A 244 20.58 -3.90 -10.76
C GLU A 244 21.33 -2.59 -10.50
N ASP A 245 22.16 -2.14 -11.45
CA ASP A 245 23.00 -0.93 -11.33
C ASP A 245 22.69 0.06 -12.47
N THR A 246 21.39 0.34 -12.67
CA THR A 246 20.89 1.28 -13.66
C THR A 246 19.77 2.15 -13.08
N ALA A 247 19.36 3.20 -13.80
CA ALA A 247 18.29 4.07 -13.32
C ALA A 247 16.88 3.40 -13.31
N ALA A 248 16.77 2.13 -13.74
CA ALA A 248 15.51 1.40 -13.73
C ALA A 248 15.20 0.87 -12.33
N ALA A 249 14.03 1.21 -11.79
CA ALA A 249 13.58 0.65 -10.53
C ALA A 249 13.31 -0.86 -10.68
N GLN A 250 13.79 -1.64 -9.72
CA GLN A 250 13.61 -3.09 -9.76
C GLN A 250 12.18 -3.47 -9.39
N ASP A 251 11.54 -4.28 -10.23
CA ASP A 251 10.25 -4.91 -9.90
C ASP A 251 10.51 -6.04 -8.90
N VAL A 252 10.15 -5.81 -7.63
CA VAL A 252 10.40 -6.76 -6.55
C VAL A 252 9.66 -8.09 -6.71
N SER A 253 8.61 -8.13 -7.54
CA SER A 253 7.90 -9.38 -7.84
C SER A 253 8.72 -10.35 -8.71
N THR A 254 9.80 -9.85 -9.31
CA THR A 254 10.77 -10.68 -10.04
C THR A 254 11.72 -11.44 -9.13
N PHE A 255 11.77 -11.08 -7.83
CA PHE A 255 12.71 -11.69 -6.91
C PHE A 255 12.39 -13.17 -6.70
N ARG A 256 13.45 -13.94 -6.46
CA ARG A 256 13.36 -15.36 -6.09
C ARG A 256 14.18 -15.58 -4.84
N ASP A 257 13.61 -16.34 -3.91
CA ASP A 257 14.21 -16.68 -2.62
C ASP A 257 14.83 -15.47 -1.89
N CYS A 258 14.23 -14.28 -1.99
CA CYS A 258 14.85 -13.07 -1.44
C CYS A 258 14.85 -13.10 0.09
N VAL A 259 16.04 -12.98 0.68
CA VAL A 259 16.24 -12.84 2.13
C VAL A 259 16.92 -11.52 2.50
N PHE A 260 17.51 -10.82 1.54
CA PHE A 260 17.98 -9.45 1.72
C PHE A 260 17.58 -8.57 0.54
N TYR A 261 17.00 -7.41 0.82
CA TYR A 261 16.72 -6.40 -0.19
C TYR A 261 17.19 -5.02 0.27
N TRP A 262 17.99 -4.36 -0.56
CA TRP A 262 18.41 -2.98 -0.35
C TRP A 262 18.44 -2.22 -1.67
N GLY A 263 17.50 -1.28 -1.84
CA GLY A 263 17.32 -0.53 -3.08
C GLY A 263 17.06 0.96 -2.87
N TRP A 264 17.05 1.75 -3.94
CA TRP A 264 16.59 3.14 -3.84
C TRP A 264 16.09 3.82 -5.12
N TYR A 265 15.36 4.92 -4.85
CA TYR A 265 14.89 6.01 -5.72
C TYR A 265 13.47 5.89 -6.30
N ALA A 266 12.87 4.71 -6.34
CA ALA A 266 11.46 4.64 -6.69
C ALA A 266 10.60 5.17 -5.53
N ALA A 267 9.62 6.03 -5.86
CA ALA A 267 8.81 6.70 -4.84
C ALA A 267 7.87 5.73 -4.13
N ASP A 268 7.31 4.79 -4.89
CA ASP A 268 6.34 3.81 -4.44
C ASP A 268 6.81 2.40 -4.84
N TYR A 269 6.37 1.42 -4.07
CA TYR A 269 6.56 -0.01 -4.30
C TYR A 269 6.31 -0.37 -5.78
N THR A 270 7.25 -1.13 -6.35
CA THR A 270 7.17 -1.61 -7.73
C THR A 270 7.05 -3.13 -7.71
N GLY A 271 5.83 -3.63 -7.92
CA GLY A 271 5.50 -5.06 -7.97
C GLY A 271 4.32 -5.30 -8.90
N THR A 272 4.49 -6.17 -9.90
CA THR A 272 3.43 -6.47 -10.89
C THR A 272 2.73 -7.81 -10.65
N SER A 273 3.29 -8.67 -9.79
CA SER A 273 2.76 -9.99 -9.49
C SER A 273 2.89 -10.33 -7.99
N PRO A 274 2.09 -11.28 -7.46
CA PRO A 274 2.25 -11.77 -6.09
C PRO A 274 3.64 -12.37 -5.86
N PHE A 275 4.32 -11.93 -4.81
CA PHE A 275 5.64 -12.38 -4.39
C PHE A 275 5.71 -12.40 -2.85
N MET A 276 6.56 -13.26 -2.29
CA MET A 276 6.82 -13.31 -0.85
C MET A 276 8.33 -13.42 -0.57
N PHE A 277 8.81 -12.59 0.35
CA PHE A 277 10.14 -12.72 0.95
C PHE A 277 10.26 -14.00 1.77
N ARG A 278 11.47 -14.53 1.86
CA ARG A 278 11.79 -15.67 2.74
C ARG A 278 11.64 -15.25 4.21
N PRO A 279 11.14 -16.11 5.10
CA PRO A 279 11.18 -15.85 6.54
C PRO A 279 12.60 -15.51 7.02
N GLY A 280 12.72 -14.47 7.84
CA GLY A 280 14.00 -13.87 8.23
C GLY A 280 14.45 -12.70 7.38
N ALA A 281 13.75 -12.39 6.29
CA ALA A 281 14.19 -11.38 5.36
C ALA A 281 14.28 -9.98 5.96
N VAL A 282 15.36 -9.27 5.62
CA VAL A 282 15.54 -7.84 5.88
C VAL A 282 15.42 -7.09 4.57
N ALA A 283 14.42 -6.22 4.46
CA ALA A 283 14.12 -5.50 3.22
C ALA A 283 13.90 -4.01 3.48
N ALA A 284 14.59 -3.15 2.74
CA ALA A 284 14.40 -1.71 2.81
C ALA A 284 14.61 -1.05 1.44
N HIS A 285 13.97 0.10 1.25
CA HIS A 285 14.15 0.91 0.05
C HIS A 285 14.28 2.38 0.44
N LEU A 286 15.39 3.02 0.06
CA LEU A 286 15.62 4.42 0.35
C LEU A 286 14.74 5.28 -0.55
N HIS A 287 13.72 5.84 0.08
CA HIS A 287 12.92 6.93 -0.43
C HIS A 287 12.47 7.81 0.73
N SER A 288 12.32 9.11 0.46
CA SER A 288 12.04 10.15 1.45
C SER A 288 10.82 9.90 2.31
N GLN A 289 9.83 9.17 1.80
CA GLN A 289 8.59 8.85 2.52
C GLN A 289 8.28 7.37 2.45
N SER A 290 9.34 6.54 2.40
CA SER A 290 9.26 5.08 2.35
C SER A 290 8.39 4.46 3.46
N ALA A 291 8.23 5.15 4.59
CA ALA A 291 7.45 4.70 5.74
C ALA A 291 6.44 5.76 6.22
N PHE A 292 6.02 6.69 5.37
CA PHE A 292 5.02 7.69 5.76
C PHE A 292 3.72 7.01 6.22
N SER A 293 3.35 5.89 5.61
CA SER A 293 2.46 4.90 6.22
C SER A 293 3.15 3.54 6.25
N ILE A 294 3.06 2.86 7.39
CA ILE A 294 3.47 1.46 7.51
C ILE A 294 2.25 0.52 7.55
N ARG A 295 1.05 1.10 7.63
CA ARG A 295 -0.23 0.40 7.69
C ARG A 295 -0.96 0.32 6.34
N GLN A 296 -0.29 0.64 5.24
CA GLN A 296 -0.77 0.47 3.87
C GLN A 296 0.09 -0.55 3.14
N ASP A 297 -0.51 -1.38 2.29
CA ASP A 297 0.16 -2.49 1.59
C ASP A 297 0.49 -2.20 0.12
N SER A 298 0.03 -1.06 -0.42
CA SER A 298 -0.01 -0.79 -1.87
C SER A 298 0.76 0.46 -2.29
N ARG A 299 1.27 1.25 -1.34
CA ARG A 299 1.97 2.51 -1.61
C ARG A 299 3.20 2.63 -0.70
N GLN A 300 4.18 3.44 -1.11
CA GLN A 300 5.46 3.58 -0.42
C GLN A 300 6.18 2.24 -0.32
N TRP A 301 6.97 1.96 0.72
CA TRP A 301 7.84 0.79 0.73
C TRP A 301 7.69 -0.08 1.97
N VAL A 302 7.76 0.48 3.18
CA VAL A 302 7.79 -0.34 4.40
C VAL A 302 6.54 -1.19 4.54
N GLY A 303 5.35 -0.61 4.42
CA GLY A 303 4.10 -1.38 4.50
C GLY A 303 3.97 -2.48 3.44
N PRO A 304 4.17 -2.21 2.13
CA PRO A 304 4.19 -3.23 1.08
C PRO A 304 5.25 -4.32 1.29
N LEU A 305 6.46 -3.98 1.72
CA LEU A 305 7.52 -4.98 1.99
C LEU A 305 7.09 -5.94 3.11
N LEU A 306 6.47 -5.42 4.17
CA LEU A 306 5.93 -6.23 5.27
C LEU A 306 4.75 -7.10 4.82
N ALA A 307 3.87 -6.58 3.96
CA ALA A 307 2.76 -7.33 3.35
C ALA A 307 3.28 -8.51 2.52
N HIS A 308 4.39 -8.32 1.81
CA HIS A 308 5.09 -9.36 1.07
C HIS A 308 6.01 -10.23 1.94
N GLY A 309 5.87 -10.18 3.26
CA GLY A 309 6.51 -11.15 4.14
C GLY A 309 7.88 -10.76 4.68
N ALA A 310 8.39 -9.54 4.42
CA ALA A 310 9.62 -9.07 5.07
C ALA A 310 9.51 -9.21 6.60
N THR A 311 10.61 -9.63 7.24
CA THR A 311 10.68 -9.83 8.70
C THR A 311 11.09 -8.55 9.40
N CYS A 312 12.00 -7.81 8.78
CA CYS A 312 12.42 -6.49 9.22
C CYS A 312 12.44 -5.52 8.06
N SER A 313 12.10 -4.26 8.34
CA SER A 313 12.18 -3.16 7.38
C SER A 313 12.51 -1.84 8.09
N ALA A 314 13.04 -0.89 7.33
CA ALA A 314 13.40 0.43 7.82
C ALA A 314 12.99 1.48 6.78
N GLY A 315 12.57 2.65 7.26
CA GLY A 315 12.23 3.76 6.39
C GLY A 315 12.10 5.06 7.16
N THR A 316 11.51 6.06 6.51
CA THR A 316 11.29 7.38 7.11
C THR A 316 9.86 7.85 6.94
N VAL A 317 9.30 8.40 8.03
CA VAL A 317 7.90 8.80 8.10
C VAL A 317 7.63 10.18 7.46
N TYR A 318 8.68 10.98 7.31
CA TYR A 318 8.72 12.26 6.59
C TYR A 318 10.07 12.36 5.84
N GLU A 319 10.28 13.43 5.05
CA GLU A 319 11.47 13.68 4.22
C GLU A 319 12.76 13.87 5.04
N PRO A 320 13.69 12.89 5.04
CA PRO A 320 14.86 12.91 5.91
C PRO A 320 16.09 13.53 5.24
N LEU A 321 16.03 13.83 3.93
CA LEU A 321 17.18 13.90 3.03
C LEU A 321 17.98 12.59 3.01
N THR A 322 18.83 12.38 2.01
CA THR A 322 19.63 11.14 1.92
C THR A 322 20.52 10.89 3.14
N VAL A 323 20.90 11.95 3.87
CA VAL A 323 21.75 11.87 5.07
C VAL A 323 21.00 11.54 6.37
N GLY A 324 19.68 11.68 6.39
CA GLY A 324 18.83 11.34 7.53
C GLY A 324 18.21 9.96 7.44
N PHE A 325 18.31 9.30 6.28
CA PHE A 325 17.88 7.91 6.13
C PHE A 325 18.88 6.95 6.82
N PRO A 326 18.43 5.87 7.49
CA PRO A 326 19.32 4.88 8.09
C PRO A 326 20.30 4.25 7.09
N THR A 327 21.56 4.10 7.46
CA THR A 327 22.59 3.49 6.60
C THR A 327 22.43 1.96 6.63
N MET A 328 21.58 1.42 5.74
CA MET A 328 21.23 -0.01 5.77
C MET A 328 22.40 -0.94 5.49
N GLY A 329 23.41 -0.51 4.71
CA GLY A 329 24.63 -1.30 4.57
C GLY A 329 25.32 -1.56 5.91
N LEU A 330 25.33 -0.57 6.79
CA LEU A 330 25.88 -0.70 8.15
C LEU A 330 24.95 -1.49 9.08
N VAL A 331 23.63 -1.32 8.96
CA VAL A 331 22.66 -2.14 9.71
C VAL A 331 22.87 -3.62 9.43
N LEU A 332 22.95 -3.99 8.14
CA LEU A 332 23.17 -5.38 7.72
C LEU A 332 24.52 -5.91 8.21
N GLU A 333 25.58 -5.10 8.10
CA GLU A 333 26.91 -5.46 8.58
C GLU A 333 26.91 -5.75 10.09
N ARG A 334 26.22 -4.92 10.90
CA ARG A 334 26.05 -5.17 12.34
C ARG A 334 25.23 -6.43 12.59
N LEU A 335 24.19 -6.68 11.81
CA LEU A 335 23.40 -7.90 11.93
C LEU A 335 24.29 -9.15 11.68
N PHE A 336 25.13 -9.15 10.65
CA PHE A 336 26.09 -10.24 10.37
C PHE A 336 27.12 -10.46 11.48
N ARG A 337 27.46 -9.41 12.25
CA ARG A 337 28.32 -9.54 13.45
C ARG A 337 27.60 -10.12 14.67
N GLY A 338 26.30 -10.41 14.57
CA GLY A 338 25.49 -10.94 15.67
C GLY A 338 24.90 -9.88 16.57
N TYR A 339 24.82 -8.62 16.13
CA TYR A 339 24.00 -7.63 16.82
C TYR A 339 22.51 -7.95 16.65
N THR A 340 21.69 -7.54 17.62
CA THR A 340 20.23 -7.62 17.45
C THR A 340 19.77 -6.57 16.45
N TRP A 341 18.62 -6.77 15.81
CA TRP A 341 18.01 -5.80 14.90
C TRP A 341 17.92 -4.40 15.53
N GLY A 342 17.48 -4.29 16.79
CA GLY A 342 17.38 -3.01 17.48
C GLY A 342 18.74 -2.30 17.64
N GLU A 343 19.80 -3.04 17.98
CA GLU A 343 21.15 -2.46 18.07
C GLU A 343 21.70 -2.08 16.69
N ALA A 344 21.53 -2.95 15.70
CA ALA A 344 21.99 -2.72 14.34
C ALA A 344 21.34 -1.44 13.77
N CYS A 345 20.04 -1.26 13.99
CA CYS A 345 19.32 -0.05 13.62
C CYS A 345 19.86 1.20 14.34
N ALA A 346 20.06 1.15 15.66
CA ALA A 346 20.59 2.28 16.42
C ALA A 346 22.02 2.67 16.00
N LEU A 347 22.90 1.69 15.74
CA LEU A 347 24.27 1.90 15.27
C LEU A 347 24.33 2.35 13.80
N GLY A 348 23.35 1.92 12.98
CA GLY A 348 23.17 2.32 11.59
C GLY A 348 22.42 3.64 11.41
N ASN A 349 21.86 4.20 12.48
CA ASN A 349 21.14 5.46 12.43
C ASN A 349 22.07 6.65 12.68
N ARG A 350 22.23 7.49 11.67
CA ARG A 350 23.08 8.67 11.73
C ARG A 350 22.43 9.82 12.50
N LYS A 351 21.10 9.92 12.45
CA LYS A 351 20.32 11.04 12.97
C LYS A 351 19.34 10.55 14.04
N LEU A 352 19.64 10.88 15.30
CA LEU A 352 18.73 10.69 16.43
C LEU A 352 17.76 11.85 16.47
N SER A 353 16.47 11.61 16.65
CA SER A 353 15.48 12.53 16.13
C SER A 353 15.80 12.80 14.64
N TRP A 354 15.05 12.24 13.72
CA TRP A 354 13.73 12.82 13.56
C TRP A 354 12.77 11.80 12.99
N MET A 355 13.07 11.21 11.83
CA MET A 355 12.05 10.56 11.01
C MET A 355 12.23 9.05 10.82
N ALA A 356 13.35 8.48 11.26
CA ALA A 356 13.64 7.06 11.07
C ALA A 356 12.67 6.19 11.87
N VAL A 357 12.10 5.19 11.21
CA VAL A 357 11.28 4.15 11.82
C VAL A 357 11.83 2.78 11.45
N PHE A 358 11.91 1.91 12.46
CA PHE A 358 12.40 0.54 12.31
C PHE A 358 11.28 -0.42 12.68
N VAL A 359 10.95 -1.34 11.77
CA VAL A 359 9.89 -2.33 11.95
C VAL A 359 10.50 -3.72 11.99
N GLY A 360 10.16 -4.51 13.00
CA GLY A 360 10.73 -5.84 13.22
C GLY A 360 10.88 -6.16 14.70
N ASP A 361 11.13 -7.42 15.02
CA ASP A 361 11.47 -7.83 16.39
C ASP A 361 12.83 -7.23 16.78
N PRO A 362 12.92 -6.32 17.77
CA PRO A 362 14.18 -5.68 18.13
C PRO A 362 15.22 -6.65 18.71
N MET A 363 14.79 -7.84 19.14
CA MET A 363 15.68 -8.91 19.63
C MET A 363 16.16 -9.84 18.52
N TYR A 364 15.68 -9.68 17.28
CA TYR A 364 16.05 -10.54 16.15
C TYR A 364 17.57 -10.57 15.95
N ALA A 365 18.19 -11.74 16.11
CA ALA A 365 19.64 -11.91 16.04
C ALA A 365 20.05 -13.21 15.32
N PRO A 366 19.76 -13.34 14.01
CA PRO A 366 19.92 -14.60 13.27
C PRO A 366 21.39 -15.04 13.13
N PHE A 367 22.34 -14.12 13.26
CA PHE A 367 23.78 -14.38 13.13
C PHE A 367 24.53 -14.26 14.47
N ALA A 368 23.82 -14.38 15.60
CA ALA A 368 24.48 -14.44 16.90
C ALA A 368 25.47 -15.63 16.97
N LYS A 369 26.44 -15.54 17.88
CA LYS A 369 27.48 -16.55 18.05
C LYS A 369 26.88 -17.95 18.25
N GLY A 370 27.34 -18.94 17.48
CA GLY A 370 26.89 -20.35 17.58
C GLY A 370 25.55 -20.64 16.91
N MET A 371 24.90 -19.65 16.30
CA MET A 371 23.61 -19.83 15.61
C MET A 371 23.75 -20.69 14.36
N LYS A 372 24.81 -20.47 13.55
CA LYS A 372 25.01 -21.16 12.27
C LYS A 372 24.96 -22.68 12.41
N ASP A 373 25.76 -23.24 13.32
CA ASP A 373 25.80 -24.68 13.58
C ASP A 373 24.45 -25.22 14.07
N SER A 374 23.76 -24.46 14.94
CA SER A 374 22.44 -24.85 15.43
C SER A 374 21.39 -24.85 14.32
N GLN A 375 21.41 -23.84 13.46
CA GLN A 375 20.52 -23.70 12.31
C GLN A 375 20.76 -24.81 11.29
N GLU A 376 22.02 -25.12 10.97
CA GLU A 376 22.38 -26.24 10.09
C GLU A 376 21.88 -27.59 10.63
N ARG A 377 22.11 -27.85 11.92
CA ARG A 377 21.57 -29.06 12.57
C ARG A 377 20.05 -29.11 12.54
N ASN A 378 19.38 -28.00 12.84
CA ASN A 378 17.92 -27.91 12.84
C ASN A 378 17.34 -28.13 11.44
N ARG A 379 17.95 -27.55 10.40
CA ARG A 379 17.56 -27.80 9.00
C ARG A 379 17.76 -29.26 8.61
N ALA A 380 18.91 -29.86 8.97
CA ALA A 380 19.18 -31.27 8.66
C ALA A 380 18.16 -32.21 9.34
N LEU A 381 17.86 -31.97 10.62
CA LEU A 381 16.88 -32.74 11.38
C LEU A 381 15.46 -32.56 10.83
N ALA A 382 15.07 -31.34 10.48
CA ALA A 382 13.78 -31.06 9.86
C ALA A 382 13.66 -31.75 8.49
N SER A 383 14.71 -31.72 7.67
CA SER A 383 14.80 -32.41 6.38
C SER A 383 14.63 -33.93 6.52
N GLU A 384 15.39 -34.55 7.42
CA GLU A 384 15.31 -35.99 7.68
C GLU A 384 13.90 -36.38 8.16
N SER A 385 13.35 -35.58 9.08
CA SER A 385 12.04 -35.85 9.66
C SER A 385 10.90 -35.62 8.67
N TYR A 386 11.01 -34.62 7.80
CA TYR A 386 10.11 -34.43 6.67
C TYR A 386 10.10 -35.67 5.77
N GLY A 387 11.28 -36.18 5.40
CA GLY A 387 11.40 -37.40 4.59
C GLY A 387 10.75 -38.61 5.26
N LYS A 388 10.98 -38.82 6.56
CA LYS A 388 10.35 -39.90 7.33
C LYS A 388 8.83 -39.77 7.39
N ALA A 389 8.33 -38.57 7.70
CA ALA A 389 6.90 -38.31 7.80
C ALA A 389 6.21 -38.46 6.44
N ALA A 390 6.79 -37.93 5.36
CA ALA A 390 6.26 -38.10 4.00
C ALA A 390 6.19 -39.59 3.59
N ALA A 391 7.24 -40.36 3.86
CA ALA A 391 7.25 -41.81 3.59
C ALA A 391 6.19 -42.56 4.40
N ALA A 392 5.98 -42.19 5.68
CA ALA A 392 4.93 -42.76 6.52
C ALA A 392 3.52 -42.40 6.00
N ILE A 393 3.31 -41.14 5.57
CA ILE A 393 2.06 -40.69 4.94
C ILE A 393 1.76 -41.49 3.67
N ASP A 394 2.77 -41.77 2.85
CA ASP A 394 2.64 -42.57 1.62
C ASP A 394 2.42 -44.05 1.89
N ALA A 395 2.96 -44.59 2.99
CA ALA A 395 2.68 -45.93 3.47
C ALA A 395 1.29 -46.06 4.15
N GLY A 396 0.60 -44.95 4.40
CA GLY A 396 -0.68 -44.91 5.12
C GLY A 396 -0.55 -44.93 6.65
N ASP A 397 0.67 -44.85 7.19
CA ASP A 397 0.94 -44.68 8.63
C ASP A 397 0.81 -43.20 9.03
N LEU A 398 -0.44 -42.74 9.07
CA LEU A 398 -0.75 -41.33 9.35
C LEU A 398 -0.43 -40.93 10.80
N ASP A 399 -0.56 -41.85 11.75
CA ASP A 399 -0.31 -41.57 13.17
C ASP A 399 1.20 -41.55 13.47
N GLY A 400 1.99 -42.44 12.85
CA GLY A 400 3.46 -42.38 12.91
C GLY A 400 4.02 -41.13 12.26
N ALA A 401 3.46 -40.71 11.12
CA ALA A 401 3.81 -39.45 10.48
C ALA A 401 3.47 -38.24 11.37
N GLN A 402 2.28 -38.23 11.97
CA GLN A 402 1.84 -37.15 12.86
C GLN A 402 2.77 -37.00 14.06
N LYS A 403 3.15 -38.12 14.69
CA LYS A 403 4.10 -38.11 15.81
C LYS A 403 5.47 -37.54 15.40
N THR A 404 5.97 -37.94 14.24
CA THR A 404 7.26 -37.42 13.70
C THR A 404 7.20 -35.90 13.52
N ILE A 405 6.09 -35.39 12.97
CA ILE A 405 5.85 -33.95 12.80
C ILE A 405 5.75 -33.21 14.13
N GLU A 406 5.08 -33.79 15.12
CA GLU A 406 4.96 -33.19 16.46
C GLU A 406 6.32 -33.09 17.16
N GLU A 407 7.22 -34.05 16.93
CA GLU A 407 8.60 -34.00 17.44
C GLU A 407 9.42 -32.87 16.78
N VAL A 408 9.28 -32.68 15.47
CA VAL A 408 9.95 -31.56 14.75
C VAL A 408 9.37 -30.22 15.14
N SER A 409 8.05 -30.14 15.35
CA SER A 409 7.36 -28.92 15.74
C SER A 409 7.80 -28.42 17.13
N LYS A 410 8.44 -29.27 17.96
CA LYS A 410 9.07 -28.87 19.22
C LYS A 410 10.40 -28.13 19.03
N ILE A 411 11.02 -28.23 17.84
CA ILE A 411 12.28 -27.55 17.52
C ILE A 411 12.04 -26.06 17.21
N GLY A 412 10.87 -25.71 16.66
CA GLY A 412 10.52 -24.32 16.33
C GLY A 412 9.43 -24.19 15.27
N VAL A 413 9.37 -23.02 14.62
CA VAL A 413 8.34 -22.66 13.62
C VAL A 413 8.51 -23.51 12.33
N PRO A 414 7.44 -24.02 11.69
CA PRO A 414 7.54 -24.89 10.51
C PRO A 414 8.32 -24.25 9.34
N MET A 415 9.12 -25.08 8.63
CA MET A 415 9.97 -24.67 7.49
C MET A 415 9.15 -24.38 6.23
N GLU A 416 8.76 -23.13 5.96
CA GLU A 416 8.09 -22.79 4.70
C GLU A 416 9.04 -22.92 3.49
N GLY A 417 8.55 -23.61 2.45
CA GLY A 417 9.25 -23.79 1.17
C GLY A 417 10.16 -25.02 1.14
N ALA A 418 9.79 -25.99 0.31
CA ALA A 418 10.43 -27.30 0.05
C ALA A 418 10.41 -28.36 1.17
N GLN A 419 10.27 -28.00 2.45
CA GLN A 419 10.18 -28.95 3.57
C GLN A 419 9.17 -28.51 4.64
N ASP A 420 8.00 -28.06 4.18
CA ASP A 420 6.92 -27.57 5.03
C ASP A 420 6.30 -28.71 5.87
N VAL A 421 6.71 -28.79 7.13
CA VAL A 421 6.16 -29.72 8.10
C VAL A 421 4.67 -29.44 8.36
N ALA A 422 4.23 -28.18 8.24
CA ALA A 422 2.81 -27.83 8.32
C ALA A 422 2.06 -28.39 7.11
N PHE A 423 2.62 -28.34 5.90
CA PHE A 423 2.06 -29.03 4.73
C PHE A 423 1.82 -30.51 5.00
N LEU A 424 2.79 -31.22 5.59
CA LEU A 424 2.59 -32.64 5.93
C LEU A 424 1.47 -32.84 6.95
N ALA A 425 1.34 -31.95 7.95
CA ALA A 425 0.23 -32.01 8.92
C ALA A 425 -1.13 -31.77 8.23
N ARG A 426 -1.20 -30.84 7.27
CA ARG A 426 -2.40 -30.61 6.45
C ARG A 426 -2.71 -31.81 5.56
N GLU A 427 -1.70 -32.45 5.00
CA GLU A 427 -1.88 -33.63 4.16
C GLU A 427 -2.29 -34.86 4.99
N ILE A 428 -1.81 -35.03 6.22
CA ILE A 428 -2.30 -36.06 7.16
C ILE A 428 -3.81 -35.87 7.40
N ALA A 429 -4.24 -34.66 7.77
CA ALA A 429 -5.65 -34.35 7.98
C ALA A 429 -6.49 -34.65 6.73
N SER A 430 -5.96 -34.32 5.55
CA SER A 430 -6.59 -34.56 4.26
C SER A 430 -6.74 -36.05 3.95
N ARG A 431 -5.69 -36.85 4.15
CA ARG A 431 -5.70 -38.30 3.90
C ARG A 431 -6.53 -39.09 4.90
N ARG A 432 -6.78 -38.55 6.10
CA ARG A 432 -7.79 -39.09 7.04
C ARG A 432 -9.21 -38.98 6.49
N LEU A 433 -9.49 -38.00 5.62
CA LEU A 433 -10.81 -37.78 5.04
C LEU A 433 -11.02 -38.44 3.66
N GLY A 434 -9.95 -38.82 2.95
CA GLY A 434 -10.05 -39.42 1.63
C GLY A 434 -8.76 -40.07 1.15
N LYS A 435 -8.88 -41.02 0.21
CA LYS A 435 -7.72 -41.71 -0.37
C LYS A 435 -6.92 -40.77 -1.28
N ALA A 436 -5.60 -40.88 -1.22
CA ALA A 436 -4.66 -40.32 -2.18
C ALA A 436 -4.25 -41.39 -3.20
N ASN A 437 -4.02 -40.97 -4.44
CA ASN A 437 -3.60 -41.81 -5.57
C ASN A 437 -2.12 -41.63 -5.92
N GLY A 438 -1.43 -40.68 -5.30
CA GLY A 438 -0.02 -40.38 -5.53
C GLY A 438 0.77 -40.16 -4.25
N THR A 439 2.09 -40.05 -4.38
CA THR A 439 2.97 -39.80 -3.25
C THR A 439 2.87 -38.34 -2.78
N VAL A 440 3.34 -38.06 -1.57
CA VAL A 440 3.54 -36.69 -1.09
C VAL A 440 4.44 -35.92 -2.05
N ALA A 441 5.49 -36.56 -2.57
CA ALA A 441 6.42 -35.96 -3.52
C ALA A 441 5.75 -35.60 -4.87
N ASP A 442 4.86 -36.46 -5.39
CA ASP A 442 4.11 -36.18 -6.61
C ASP A 442 3.18 -34.97 -6.43
N LEU A 443 2.53 -34.88 -5.27
CA LEU A 443 1.64 -33.77 -4.93
C LEU A 443 2.41 -32.45 -4.85
N VAL A 444 3.51 -32.41 -4.07
CA VAL A 444 4.36 -31.21 -3.94
C VAL A 444 4.86 -30.76 -5.31
N LYS A 445 5.36 -31.70 -6.13
CA LYS A 445 5.81 -31.39 -7.49
C LYS A 445 4.74 -30.73 -8.34
N LYS A 446 3.48 -31.18 -8.27
CA LYS A 446 2.38 -30.56 -9.04
C LYS A 446 1.97 -29.19 -8.51
N LEU A 447 2.06 -28.97 -7.21
CA LEU A 447 1.85 -27.64 -6.63
C LEU A 447 2.97 -26.66 -7.03
N ASP A 448 4.22 -27.13 -7.08
CA ASP A 448 5.35 -26.33 -7.54
C ASP A 448 5.26 -26.01 -9.04
N GLU A 449 4.89 -26.99 -9.88
CA GLU A 449 4.59 -26.75 -11.30
C GLU A 449 3.47 -25.71 -11.47
N ALA A 450 2.42 -25.77 -10.65
CA ALA A 450 1.34 -24.79 -10.69
C ALA A 450 1.83 -23.39 -10.31
N ARG A 451 2.62 -23.27 -9.24
CA ARG A 451 3.23 -22.01 -8.80
C ARG A 451 4.14 -21.41 -9.88
N ALA A 452 5.05 -22.22 -10.43
CA ALA A 452 5.96 -21.80 -11.48
C ALA A 452 5.22 -21.37 -12.77
N ALA A 453 4.09 -21.99 -13.09
CA ALA A 453 3.25 -21.58 -14.21
C ALA A 453 2.52 -20.26 -13.94
N ARG A 454 2.00 -20.06 -12.72
CA ARG A 454 1.40 -18.78 -12.30
C ARG A 454 2.40 -17.63 -12.38
N GLU A 455 3.62 -17.85 -11.91
CA GLU A 455 4.70 -16.86 -11.98
C GLU A 455 5.05 -16.47 -13.42
N LYS A 456 4.84 -17.35 -14.39
CA LYS A 456 5.03 -17.07 -15.82
C LYS A 456 3.81 -16.44 -16.48
N GLY A 457 2.71 -16.24 -15.75
CA GLY A 457 1.43 -15.80 -16.28
C GLY A 457 0.74 -16.85 -17.17
N ASP A 458 1.16 -18.12 -17.11
CA ASP A 458 0.52 -19.21 -17.85
C ASP A 458 -0.62 -19.83 -17.01
N ASP A 459 -1.74 -19.10 -16.96
CA ASP A 459 -2.94 -19.50 -16.22
C ASP A 459 -3.48 -20.88 -16.62
N LYS A 460 -3.28 -21.27 -17.89
CA LYS A 460 -3.75 -22.57 -18.39
C LYS A 460 -2.88 -23.70 -17.85
N ALA A 461 -1.56 -23.55 -17.91
CA ALA A 461 -0.65 -24.55 -17.35
C ALA A 461 -0.78 -24.61 -15.81
N ALA A 462 -0.98 -23.46 -15.16
CA ALA A 462 -1.21 -23.36 -13.73
C ALA A 462 -2.46 -24.16 -13.32
N GLN A 463 -3.61 -23.87 -13.92
CA GLN A 463 -4.85 -24.58 -13.63
C GLN A 463 -4.72 -26.09 -13.87
N ALA A 464 -4.10 -26.50 -14.99
CA ALA A 464 -3.91 -27.92 -15.31
C ALA A 464 -3.00 -28.64 -14.30
N ALA A 465 -1.98 -27.98 -13.76
CA ALA A 465 -1.14 -28.54 -12.71
C ALA A 465 -1.90 -28.66 -11.37
N MET A 466 -2.73 -27.66 -11.01
CA MET A 466 -3.58 -27.70 -9.82
C MET A 466 -4.63 -28.81 -9.89
N GLU A 467 -5.28 -29.00 -11.04
CA GLU A 467 -6.25 -30.09 -11.26
C GLU A 467 -5.59 -31.47 -11.10
N LYS A 468 -4.35 -31.62 -11.60
CA LYS A 468 -3.55 -32.83 -11.37
C LYS A 468 -3.20 -33.03 -9.90
N ALA A 469 -2.85 -31.97 -9.17
CA ALA A 469 -2.61 -32.03 -7.73
C ALA A 469 -3.87 -32.54 -6.98
N VAL A 470 -5.05 -32.02 -7.31
CA VAL A 470 -6.33 -32.49 -6.76
C VAL A 470 -6.60 -33.96 -7.14
N ALA A 471 -6.23 -34.40 -8.34
CA ALA A 471 -6.38 -35.81 -8.73
C ALA A 471 -5.44 -36.77 -7.96
N LEU A 472 -4.25 -36.29 -7.55
CA LEU A 472 -3.31 -37.05 -6.73
C LEU A 472 -3.80 -37.19 -5.29
N SER A 473 -4.41 -36.15 -4.71
CA SER A 473 -5.00 -36.21 -3.37
C SER A 473 -6.29 -35.40 -3.32
N SER A 474 -7.41 -36.12 -3.44
CA SER A 474 -8.74 -35.54 -3.67
C SER A 474 -9.27 -34.66 -2.54
N MET A 475 -8.80 -34.90 -1.31
CA MET A 475 -9.11 -34.14 -0.10
C MET A 475 -7.96 -33.25 0.36
N SER A 476 -6.84 -33.18 -0.39
CA SER A 476 -5.69 -32.35 -0.03
C SER A 476 -6.10 -30.91 0.16
N TRP A 477 -5.85 -30.38 1.35
CA TRP A 477 -6.13 -28.99 1.69
C TRP A 477 -5.41 -28.06 0.71
N ASP A 478 -4.08 -28.23 0.54
CA ASP A 478 -3.26 -27.35 -0.30
C ASP A 478 -3.66 -27.38 -1.77
N ALA A 479 -3.95 -28.56 -2.34
CA ALA A 479 -4.39 -28.67 -3.74
C ALA A 479 -5.75 -28.02 -3.98
N ASN A 480 -6.72 -28.29 -3.10
CA ASN A 480 -8.06 -27.76 -3.23
C ASN A 480 -8.11 -26.25 -2.94
N PHE A 481 -7.36 -25.77 -1.95
CA PHE A 481 -7.22 -24.34 -1.66
C PHE A 481 -6.56 -23.60 -2.82
N THR A 482 -5.42 -24.10 -3.32
CA THR A 482 -4.68 -23.47 -4.42
C THR A 482 -5.55 -23.36 -5.68
N LEU A 483 -6.25 -24.43 -6.06
CA LEU A 483 -7.18 -24.39 -7.19
C LEU A 483 -8.35 -23.44 -6.94
N GLY A 484 -8.95 -23.50 -5.74
CA GLY A 484 -10.09 -22.66 -5.37
C GLY A 484 -9.77 -21.17 -5.37
N ALA A 485 -8.68 -20.77 -4.71
CA ALA A 485 -8.21 -19.39 -4.67
C ALA A 485 -7.88 -18.89 -6.08
N PHE A 486 -7.17 -19.68 -6.90
CA PHE A 486 -6.87 -19.35 -8.28
C PHE A 486 -8.14 -19.13 -9.12
N LEU A 487 -9.15 -19.98 -8.97
CA LEU A 487 -10.42 -19.82 -9.67
C LEU A 487 -11.16 -18.55 -9.23
N VAL A 488 -11.10 -18.18 -7.95
CA VAL A 488 -11.66 -16.94 -7.43
C VAL A 488 -10.93 -15.71 -7.99
N GLU A 489 -9.61 -15.74 -8.02
CA GLU A 489 -8.76 -14.66 -8.56
C GLU A 489 -8.95 -14.48 -10.07
N THR A 490 -9.10 -15.56 -10.83
CA THR A 490 -9.29 -15.54 -12.30
C THR A 490 -10.76 -15.33 -12.72
N GLY A 491 -11.63 -14.91 -11.80
CA GLY A 491 -13.03 -14.57 -12.07
C GLY A 491 -13.97 -15.76 -12.27
N LYS A 492 -13.51 -16.99 -11.99
CA LYS A 492 -14.27 -18.25 -12.08
C LYS A 492 -14.80 -18.69 -10.71
N ALA A 493 -15.19 -17.74 -9.86
CA ALA A 493 -15.58 -17.98 -8.47
C ALA A 493 -16.70 -19.02 -8.28
N GLN A 494 -17.58 -19.20 -9.28
CA GLN A 494 -18.61 -20.24 -9.23
C GLN A 494 -18.01 -21.66 -9.16
N GLN A 495 -16.94 -21.91 -9.94
CA GLN A 495 -16.27 -23.21 -10.01
C GLN A 495 -15.41 -23.49 -8.77
N ALA A 496 -15.01 -22.43 -8.05
CA ALA A 496 -14.14 -22.53 -6.88
C ALA A 496 -14.81 -23.15 -5.64
N LEU A 497 -16.15 -23.15 -5.58
CA LEU A 497 -16.88 -23.56 -4.38
C LEU A 497 -16.58 -25.00 -3.98
N GLN A 498 -16.58 -25.94 -4.94
CA GLN A 498 -16.36 -27.35 -4.63
C GLN A 498 -14.93 -27.63 -4.11
N PRO A 499 -13.84 -27.13 -4.75
CA PRO A 499 -12.50 -27.20 -4.16
C PRO A 499 -12.45 -26.57 -2.76
N LEU A 500 -12.97 -25.35 -2.58
CA LEU A 500 -12.86 -24.65 -1.29
C LEU A 500 -13.66 -25.34 -0.17
N GLU A 501 -14.82 -25.92 -0.45
CA GLU A 501 -15.57 -26.75 0.52
C GLU A 501 -14.79 -28.02 0.92
N LYS A 502 -14.02 -28.62 0.01
CA LYS A 502 -13.14 -29.76 0.35
C LYS A 502 -11.97 -29.34 1.23
N ALA A 503 -11.35 -28.20 0.91
CA ALA A 503 -10.30 -27.63 1.75
C ALA A 503 -10.84 -27.32 3.16
N GLN A 504 -12.03 -26.71 3.26
CA GLN A 504 -12.69 -26.44 4.54
C GLN A 504 -12.97 -27.70 5.36
N LYS A 505 -13.36 -28.82 4.72
CA LYS A 505 -13.55 -30.09 5.43
C LYS A 505 -12.26 -30.61 6.07
N SER A 506 -11.13 -30.44 5.39
CA SER A 506 -9.81 -30.82 5.91
C SER A 506 -9.37 -29.93 7.07
N ARG A 507 -9.65 -28.62 6.98
CA ARG A 507 -9.35 -27.64 8.03
C ARG A 507 -10.49 -26.62 8.19
N PRO A 508 -11.42 -26.86 9.13
CA PRO A 508 -12.58 -25.99 9.34
C PRO A 508 -12.21 -24.56 9.78
N ASP A 509 -11.10 -24.41 10.51
CA ASP A 509 -10.72 -23.15 11.16
C ASP A 509 -9.64 -22.36 10.39
N SER A 510 -9.45 -22.64 9.08
CA SER A 510 -8.41 -21.96 8.29
C SER A 510 -8.82 -20.53 7.94
N HIS A 511 -8.08 -19.56 8.45
CA HIS A 511 -8.32 -18.14 8.13
C HIS A 511 -8.12 -17.83 6.65
N GLU A 512 -7.17 -18.50 5.99
CA GLU A 512 -6.84 -18.37 4.57
C GLU A 512 -8.03 -18.72 3.66
N LEU A 513 -8.97 -19.54 4.15
CA LEU A 513 -10.17 -19.92 3.40
C LEU A 513 -11.28 -18.87 3.47
N ARG A 514 -11.27 -17.97 4.46
CA ARG A 514 -12.39 -17.06 4.75
C ARG A 514 -12.79 -16.23 3.53
N GLU A 515 -11.83 -15.50 2.95
CA GLU A 515 -12.09 -14.68 1.77
C GLU A 515 -12.41 -15.53 0.53
N PRO A 516 -11.57 -16.47 0.07
CA PRO A 516 -11.87 -17.22 -1.16
C PRO A 516 -13.17 -18.00 -1.08
N LEU A 517 -13.45 -18.67 0.05
CA LEU A 517 -14.69 -19.44 0.23
C LEU A 517 -15.90 -18.50 0.36
N GLY A 518 -15.78 -17.41 1.10
CA GLY A 518 -16.83 -16.39 1.20
C GLY A 518 -17.20 -15.83 -0.17
N ARG A 519 -16.20 -15.50 -1.00
CA ARG A 519 -16.40 -15.02 -2.38
C ARG A 519 -17.03 -16.10 -3.27
N ALA A 520 -16.60 -17.35 -3.16
CA ALA A 520 -17.17 -18.46 -3.92
C ALA A 520 -18.63 -18.78 -3.51
N LEU A 521 -18.96 -18.71 -2.21
CA LEU A 521 -20.32 -18.86 -1.70
C LEU A 521 -21.23 -17.75 -2.22
N ALA A 522 -20.80 -16.49 -2.15
CA ALA A 522 -21.52 -15.34 -2.68
C ALA A 522 -21.76 -15.47 -4.19
N ALA A 523 -20.74 -15.87 -4.96
CA ALA A 523 -20.84 -16.10 -6.40
C ALA A 523 -21.83 -17.22 -6.78
N ASN A 524 -22.08 -18.16 -5.87
CA ASN A 524 -23.06 -19.23 -6.02
C ASN A 524 -24.42 -18.91 -5.36
N GLY A 525 -24.65 -17.67 -4.91
CA GLY A 525 -25.91 -17.23 -4.31
C GLY A 525 -26.15 -17.73 -2.89
N LYS A 526 -25.14 -18.31 -2.23
CA LYS A 526 -25.21 -18.81 -0.84
C LYS A 526 -24.85 -17.68 0.14
N PHE A 527 -25.60 -16.58 0.11
CA PHE A 527 -25.25 -15.32 0.78
C PHE A 527 -25.20 -15.46 2.31
N GLU A 528 -26.15 -16.16 2.92
CA GLU A 528 -26.23 -16.35 4.38
C GLU A 528 -25.03 -17.11 4.94
N LEU A 529 -24.44 -18.01 4.14
CA LEU A 529 -23.22 -18.73 4.49
C LEU A 529 -21.95 -17.91 4.20
N ALA A 530 -22.00 -17.01 3.20
CA ALA A 530 -20.88 -16.16 2.83
C ALA A 530 -20.62 -15.06 3.87
N ILE A 531 -21.67 -14.45 4.44
CA ILE A 531 -21.60 -13.31 5.35
C ILE A 531 -20.59 -13.53 6.50
N PRO A 532 -20.70 -14.57 7.35
CA PRO A 532 -19.80 -14.70 8.51
C PRO A 532 -18.33 -14.87 8.08
N LEU A 533 -18.06 -15.59 6.99
CA LEU A 533 -16.71 -15.77 6.47
C LEU A 533 -16.13 -14.47 5.92
N LEU A 534 -16.95 -13.68 5.24
CA LEU A 534 -16.55 -12.39 4.70
C LEU A 534 -16.40 -11.33 5.79
N GLU A 535 -17.21 -11.36 6.85
CA GLU A 535 -17.03 -10.52 8.04
C GLU A 535 -15.67 -10.79 8.71
N ASP A 536 -15.33 -12.06 8.94
CA ASP A 536 -14.04 -12.45 9.49
C ASP A 536 -12.89 -12.04 8.55
N ALA A 537 -13.03 -12.24 7.24
CA ALA A 537 -12.02 -11.82 6.26
C ALA A 537 -11.80 -10.29 6.27
N VAL A 538 -12.87 -9.51 6.40
CA VAL A 538 -12.78 -8.04 6.51
C VAL A 538 -12.09 -7.65 7.82
N ALA A 539 -12.38 -8.33 8.93
CA ALA A 539 -11.68 -8.12 10.20
C ALA A 539 -10.19 -8.49 10.12
N ASP A 540 -9.83 -9.50 9.32
CA ASP A 540 -8.44 -9.88 9.02
C ASP A 540 -7.72 -8.90 8.08
N GLY A 541 -8.44 -7.91 7.52
CA GLY A 541 -7.87 -6.83 6.71
C GLY A 541 -8.15 -6.90 5.21
N ALA A 542 -9.09 -7.74 4.74
CA ALA A 542 -9.38 -7.91 3.32
C ALA A 542 -9.67 -6.60 2.55
N GLY A 543 -9.39 -6.63 1.24
CA GLY A 543 -9.45 -5.46 0.34
C GLY A 543 -10.85 -4.90 0.09
N SER A 544 -10.92 -3.76 -0.63
CA SER A 544 -12.20 -3.07 -0.96
C SER A 544 -13.19 -3.99 -1.69
N ASP A 545 -12.70 -4.89 -2.54
CA ASP A 545 -13.52 -5.87 -3.26
C ASP A 545 -14.22 -6.87 -2.33
N CYS A 546 -13.53 -7.38 -1.32
CA CYS A 546 -14.12 -8.29 -0.33
C CYS A 546 -15.20 -7.58 0.49
N ILE A 547 -14.93 -6.35 0.92
CA ILE A 547 -15.90 -5.50 1.62
C ILE A 547 -17.13 -5.23 0.73
N ALA A 548 -16.91 -4.98 -0.57
CA ALA A 548 -17.99 -4.77 -1.52
C ALA A 548 -18.88 -6.00 -1.68
N ILE A 549 -18.27 -7.18 -1.78
CA ILE A 549 -19.00 -8.47 -1.87
C ILE A 549 -19.78 -8.74 -0.59
N LEU A 550 -19.22 -8.47 0.59
CA LEU A 550 -19.94 -8.57 1.87
C LEU A 550 -21.16 -7.65 1.90
N GLY A 551 -20.98 -6.41 1.43
CA GLY A 551 -22.05 -5.44 1.27
C GLY A 551 -23.17 -5.92 0.34
N ASP A 552 -22.82 -6.51 -0.81
CA ASP A 552 -23.81 -7.10 -1.72
C ASP A 552 -24.51 -8.31 -1.08
N CYS A 553 -23.82 -9.14 -0.31
CA CYS A 553 -24.46 -10.24 0.44
C CYS A 553 -25.50 -9.73 1.44
N PHE A 554 -25.21 -8.64 2.16
CA PHE A 554 -26.20 -7.99 3.03
C PHE A 554 -27.39 -7.44 2.25
N LEU A 555 -27.15 -6.88 1.06
CA LEU A 555 -28.22 -6.40 0.20
C LEU A 555 -29.13 -7.56 -0.24
N LYS A 556 -28.55 -8.65 -0.73
CA LYS A 556 -29.29 -9.85 -1.17
C LYS A 556 -30.09 -10.53 -0.04
N THR A 557 -29.64 -10.37 1.20
CA THR A 557 -30.35 -10.85 2.41
C THR A 557 -31.27 -9.81 3.04
N ARG A 558 -31.59 -8.72 2.33
CA ARG A 558 -32.50 -7.63 2.74
C ARG A 558 -32.06 -6.84 3.98
N GLN A 559 -30.77 -6.79 4.23
CA GLN A 559 -30.15 -6.02 5.32
C GLN A 559 -29.56 -4.71 4.77
N ALA A 560 -30.41 -3.87 4.15
CA ALA A 560 -30.01 -2.68 3.41
C ALA A 560 -29.15 -1.68 4.22
N VAL A 561 -29.43 -1.50 5.52
CA VAL A 561 -28.65 -0.60 6.38
C VAL A 561 -27.20 -1.08 6.56
N LYS A 562 -27.00 -2.38 6.80
CA LYS A 562 -25.66 -2.97 6.90
C LYS A 562 -24.96 -2.94 5.54
N ALA A 563 -25.68 -3.21 4.46
CA ALA A 563 -25.15 -3.09 3.11
C ALA A 563 -24.62 -1.67 2.85
N ILE A 564 -25.39 -0.62 3.16
CA ILE A 564 -24.95 0.78 3.02
C ILE A 564 -23.67 1.04 3.81
N GLN A 565 -23.57 0.56 5.06
CA GLN A 565 -22.38 0.75 5.89
C GLN A 565 -21.13 0.16 5.23
N PHE A 566 -21.13 -1.14 4.95
CA PHE A 566 -19.96 -1.82 4.38
C PHE A 566 -19.64 -1.31 2.96
N LEU A 567 -20.63 -1.05 2.13
CA LEU A 567 -20.42 -0.54 0.77
C LEU A 567 -19.88 0.89 0.77
N THR A 568 -20.29 1.71 1.73
CA THR A 568 -19.68 3.03 1.94
C THR A 568 -18.21 2.89 2.29
N ASP A 569 -17.87 1.97 3.20
CA ASP A 569 -16.48 1.74 3.61
C ASP A 569 -15.63 1.19 2.45
N ALA A 570 -16.19 0.31 1.61
CA ALA A 570 -15.55 -0.15 0.38
C ALA A 570 -15.22 1.01 -0.58
N THR A 571 -16.18 1.93 -0.81
CA THR A 571 -15.96 3.11 -1.69
C THR A 571 -14.98 4.13 -1.12
N LYS A 572 -14.85 4.21 0.22
CA LYS A 572 -13.82 5.04 0.87
C LYS A 572 -12.44 4.39 0.76
N LYS A 573 -12.36 3.06 0.93
CA LYS A 573 -11.12 2.30 0.85
C LYS A 573 -10.56 2.32 -0.57
N ASP A 574 -11.42 2.24 -1.58
CA ASP A 574 -11.06 2.40 -2.98
C ASP A 574 -12.10 3.22 -3.74
N ALA A 575 -11.76 4.48 -4.00
CA ALA A 575 -12.58 5.43 -4.73
C ALA A 575 -12.76 5.07 -6.22
N LYS A 576 -12.09 4.04 -6.72
CA LYS A 576 -12.25 3.50 -8.08
C LYS A 576 -12.98 2.16 -8.10
N ASN A 577 -13.39 1.62 -6.94
CA ASN A 577 -14.12 0.35 -6.87
C ASN A 577 -15.57 0.54 -7.35
N ARG A 578 -15.76 0.44 -8.67
CA ARG A 578 -17.05 0.61 -9.32
C ARG A 578 -18.10 -0.37 -8.81
N ALA A 579 -17.73 -1.63 -8.57
CA ALA A 579 -18.65 -2.64 -8.07
C ALA A 579 -19.24 -2.23 -6.72
N ALA A 580 -18.41 -1.66 -5.83
CA ALA A 580 -18.84 -1.11 -4.56
C ALA A 580 -19.84 0.06 -4.73
N PHE A 581 -19.57 1.01 -5.63
CA PHE A 581 -20.50 2.12 -5.89
C PHE A 581 -21.85 1.64 -6.45
N VAL A 582 -21.85 0.69 -7.40
CA VAL A 582 -23.09 0.14 -7.96
C VAL A 582 -23.91 -0.57 -6.89
N ALA A 583 -23.28 -1.41 -6.07
CA ALA A 583 -23.96 -2.08 -4.98
C ALA A 583 -24.47 -1.07 -3.92
N LEU A 584 -23.69 -0.03 -3.58
CA LEU A 584 -24.08 0.99 -2.62
C LEU A 584 -25.34 1.72 -3.05
N ALA A 585 -25.43 2.07 -4.34
CA ALA A 585 -26.60 2.75 -4.88
C ALA A 585 -27.86 1.87 -4.83
N LYS A 586 -27.75 0.57 -5.14
CA LYS A 586 -28.84 -0.40 -4.97
C LYS A 586 -29.25 -0.56 -3.50
N ALA A 587 -28.29 -0.50 -2.59
CA ALA A 587 -28.56 -0.55 -1.16
C ALA A 587 -29.32 0.68 -0.65
N HIS A 588 -28.99 1.88 -1.13
CA HIS A 588 -29.79 3.07 -0.87
C HIS A 588 -31.20 2.98 -1.45
N GLU A 589 -31.36 2.43 -2.66
CA GLU A 589 -32.66 2.18 -3.27
C GLU A 589 -33.52 1.24 -2.41
N GLU A 590 -32.98 0.11 -1.97
CA GLU A 590 -33.71 -0.84 -1.11
C GLU A 590 -34.05 -0.22 0.26
N ASN A 591 -33.19 0.66 0.78
CA ASN A 591 -33.45 1.46 1.97
C ASN A 591 -34.40 2.66 1.73
N LYS A 592 -34.92 2.84 0.51
CA LYS A 592 -35.79 3.95 0.09
C LYS A 592 -35.14 5.34 0.20
N ASP A 593 -33.82 5.40 0.26
CA ASP A 593 -33.04 6.64 0.21
C ASP A 593 -32.73 7.01 -1.25
N VAL A 594 -33.77 7.44 -1.94
CA VAL A 594 -33.75 7.77 -3.37
C VAL A 594 -32.71 8.83 -3.72
N PRO A 595 -32.56 9.95 -2.98
CA PRO A 595 -31.55 10.96 -3.30
C PRO A 595 -30.12 10.42 -3.24
N SER A 596 -29.79 9.63 -2.23
CA SER A 596 -28.45 9.04 -2.10
C SER A 596 -28.21 7.97 -3.17
N ALA A 597 -29.21 7.14 -3.49
CA ALA A 597 -29.12 6.18 -4.59
C ALA A 597 -28.75 6.88 -5.90
N ILE A 598 -29.42 7.98 -6.22
CA ILE A 598 -29.15 8.82 -7.41
C ILE A 598 -27.72 9.34 -7.43
N LYS A 599 -27.27 9.92 -6.31
CA LYS A 599 -25.93 10.50 -6.20
C LYS A 599 -24.85 9.43 -6.38
N THR A 600 -24.99 8.30 -5.70
CA THR A 600 -24.01 7.20 -5.74
C THR A 600 -23.98 6.53 -7.11
N PHE A 601 -25.13 6.37 -7.75
CA PHE A 601 -25.22 5.90 -9.12
C PHE A 601 -24.46 6.83 -10.09
N LYS A 602 -24.64 8.16 -10.00
CA LYS A 602 -23.87 9.11 -10.83
C LYS A 602 -22.36 8.95 -10.65
N GLU A 603 -21.90 8.69 -9.43
CA GLU A 603 -20.48 8.46 -9.15
C GLU A 603 -19.98 7.13 -9.74
N ALA A 604 -20.77 6.06 -9.65
CA ALA A 604 -20.48 4.78 -10.31
C ALA A 604 -20.30 4.94 -11.83
N MET A 605 -21.13 5.79 -12.46
CA MET A 605 -21.07 6.08 -13.90
C MET A 605 -19.83 6.89 -14.28
N ARG A 606 -19.40 7.82 -13.41
CA ARG A 606 -18.20 8.65 -13.63
C ARG A 606 -16.92 7.82 -13.74
N ILE A 607 -16.90 6.61 -13.16
CA ILE A 607 -15.73 5.73 -13.08
C ILE A 607 -15.52 4.88 -14.36
N TYR A 608 -16.40 4.94 -15.38
CA TYR A 608 -16.29 4.16 -16.65
C TYR A 608 -15.43 4.80 -17.77
N PRO A 609 -14.87 3.97 -18.68
CA PRO A 609 -14.62 4.31 -20.09
C PRO A 609 -15.81 3.96 -21.03
N GLU A 610 -16.03 4.79 -22.07
CA GLU A 610 -17.22 4.93 -22.95
C GLU A 610 -17.77 3.68 -23.71
N LYS A 611 -17.17 2.48 -23.62
CA LYS A 611 -17.51 1.33 -24.50
C LYS A 611 -17.94 0.03 -23.80
N ASN A 612 -18.51 0.10 -22.60
CA ASN A 612 -18.80 -1.11 -21.81
C ASN A 612 -20.27 -1.60 -21.96
N GLU A 613 -20.47 -2.87 -22.35
CA GLU A 613 -21.79 -3.51 -22.51
C GLU A 613 -22.63 -3.52 -21.22
N GLU A 614 -21.97 -3.42 -20.05
CA GLU A 614 -22.63 -3.33 -18.74
C GLU A 614 -23.37 -2.01 -18.49
N ILE A 615 -23.10 -0.96 -19.28
CA ILE A 615 -23.81 0.33 -19.21
C ILE A 615 -25.31 0.15 -19.52
N ALA A 616 -25.67 -0.83 -20.36
CA ALA A 616 -27.06 -1.11 -20.72
C ALA A 616 -27.87 -1.65 -19.53
N ALA A 617 -27.37 -2.67 -18.83
CA ALA A 617 -28.01 -3.23 -17.63
C ALA A 617 -28.15 -2.18 -16.52
N TYR A 618 -27.21 -1.24 -16.46
CA TYR A 618 -27.22 -0.13 -15.53
C TYR A 618 -28.27 0.94 -15.90
N LYS A 619 -28.37 1.30 -17.19
CA LYS A 619 -29.44 2.17 -17.72
C LYS A 619 -30.81 1.57 -17.45
N ASP A 620 -30.95 0.25 -17.53
CA ASP A 620 -32.20 -0.45 -17.26
C ASP A 620 -32.55 -0.45 -15.77
N ALA A 621 -31.58 -0.63 -14.87
CA ALA A 621 -31.78 -0.47 -13.43
C ALA A 621 -32.22 0.96 -13.08
N TRP A 622 -31.58 1.98 -13.65
CA TRP A 622 -31.93 3.38 -13.49
C TRP A 622 -33.34 3.71 -14.00
N ARG A 623 -33.69 3.22 -15.21
CA ARG A 623 -35.05 3.36 -15.77
C ARG A 623 -36.09 2.67 -14.88
N SER A 624 -35.82 1.44 -14.45
CA SER A 624 -36.72 0.68 -13.56
C SER A 624 -36.96 1.44 -12.25
N PHE A 625 -35.91 1.90 -11.59
CA PHE A 625 -36.00 2.70 -10.36
C PHE A 625 -36.84 3.97 -10.55
N TYR A 626 -36.55 4.76 -11.59
CA TYR A 626 -37.24 6.01 -11.87
C TYR A 626 -38.74 5.80 -12.11
N THR A 627 -39.09 4.75 -12.85
CA THR A 627 -40.49 4.41 -13.16
C THR A 627 -41.25 3.88 -11.94
N THR A 628 -40.59 3.11 -11.06
CA THR A 628 -41.22 2.45 -9.91
C THR A 628 -41.34 3.38 -8.70
N ALA A 629 -40.43 4.34 -8.53
CA ALA A 629 -40.46 5.34 -7.46
C ALA A 629 -41.50 6.46 -7.70
N GLY A 630 -42.24 6.43 -8.80
CA GLY A 630 -43.28 7.42 -9.12
C GLY A 630 -42.74 8.79 -9.56
N HIS A 631 -41.43 8.89 -9.80
CA HIS A 631 -40.78 10.06 -10.36
C HIS A 631 -40.95 10.07 -11.90
N GLY A 632 -41.21 11.24 -12.48
CA GLY A 632 -41.66 11.38 -13.87
C GLY A 632 -43.01 12.06 -14.06
N LYS A 633 -43.65 12.54 -12.98
CA LYS A 633 -44.78 13.49 -13.06
C LYS A 633 -44.33 14.93 -13.34
N ASP A 634 -43.12 15.30 -12.92
CA ASP A 634 -42.51 16.59 -13.27
C ASP A 634 -41.72 16.45 -14.59
N LYS A 635 -42.02 17.35 -15.53
CA LYS A 635 -41.47 17.35 -16.88
C LYS A 635 -39.95 17.57 -16.87
N ARG A 636 -39.44 18.36 -15.92
CA ARG A 636 -38.01 18.66 -15.78
C ARG A 636 -37.18 17.47 -15.32
N GLU A 637 -37.67 16.70 -14.35
CA GLU A 637 -36.97 15.50 -13.87
C GLU A 637 -36.92 14.41 -14.96
N LYS A 638 -38.01 14.28 -15.73
CA LYS A 638 -38.08 13.36 -16.87
C LYS A 638 -37.12 13.76 -17.99
N GLU A 639 -37.01 15.06 -18.27
CA GLU A 639 -36.05 15.63 -19.23
C GLU A 639 -34.59 15.42 -18.77
N ASP A 640 -34.27 15.55 -17.47
CA ASP A 640 -32.93 15.29 -16.94
C ASP A 640 -32.53 13.81 -17.07
N VAL A 641 -33.47 12.88 -16.86
CA VAL A 641 -33.23 11.44 -17.02
C VAL A 641 -33.08 11.04 -18.48
N GLU A 642 -33.92 11.56 -19.37
CA GLU A 642 -33.78 11.36 -20.81
C GLU A 642 -32.47 11.99 -21.32
N TRP A 643 -32.04 13.11 -20.75
CA TRP A 643 -30.77 13.77 -21.09
C TRP A 643 -29.55 12.92 -20.66
N VAL A 644 -29.53 12.39 -19.43
CA VAL A 644 -28.46 11.49 -18.97
C VAL A 644 -28.44 10.19 -19.79
N ILE A 645 -29.60 9.58 -20.06
CA ILE A 645 -29.66 8.37 -20.90
C ILE A 645 -29.18 8.67 -22.32
N ARG A 646 -29.56 9.82 -22.89
CA ARG A 646 -29.17 10.25 -24.25
C ARG A 646 -27.68 10.57 -24.39
N ASP A 647 -27.06 11.22 -23.41
CA ASP A 647 -25.61 11.46 -23.41
C ASP A 647 -24.82 10.15 -23.34
N PHE A 648 -25.33 9.14 -22.62
CA PHE A 648 -24.71 7.82 -22.53
C PHE A 648 -25.06 6.87 -23.70
N ASP A 649 -26.15 7.07 -24.43
CA ASP A 649 -26.54 6.29 -25.64
C ASP A 649 -25.85 6.79 -26.92
N ASN A 650 -25.11 7.89 -26.85
CA ASN A 650 -24.38 8.42 -27.99
C ASN A 650 -23.06 7.65 -28.22
N THR A 651 -23.15 6.40 -28.69
CA THR A 651 -21.99 5.62 -29.16
C THR A 651 -21.36 6.19 -30.43
N GLU A 652 -21.98 7.21 -31.03
CA GLU A 652 -21.48 8.02 -32.14
C GLU A 652 -21.33 9.50 -31.76
N TYR A 653 -20.72 9.83 -30.61
CA TYR A 653 -20.04 11.13 -30.55
C TYR A 653 -18.78 11.07 -31.45
N GLN A 654 -19.01 11.14 -32.77
CA GLN A 654 -18.06 11.83 -33.62
C GLN A 654 -18.28 13.32 -33.38
N PRO A 655 -17.23 14.09 -33.05
CA PRO A 655 -17.37 15.54 -32.97
C PRO A 655 -17.98 16.04 -34.29
N PRO A 656 -18.90 17.02 -34.26
CA PRO A 656 -19.57 17.48 -35.46
C PRO A 656 -18.52 17.79 -36.51
N THR A 657 -18.66 17.20 -37.69
CA THR A 657 -17.77 17.55 -38.81
C THR A 657 -17.83 19.06 -39.00
N LYS A 658 -16.74 19.64 -39.51
CA LYS A 658 -16.56 21.09 -39.68
C LYS A 658 -17.81 21.80 -40.23
N GLY A 659 -18.62 21.12 -41.06
CA GLY A 659 -19.90 21.64 -41.57
C GLY A 659 -21.03 21.75 -40.55
N VAL A 660 -21.26 20.74 -39.69
CA VAL A 660 -22.34 20.73 -38.68
C VAL A 660 -22.02 21.70 -37.54
N ALA A 661 -20.75 21.81 -37.14
CA ALA A 661 -20.30 22.82 -36.18
C ALA A 661 -20.46 24.26 -36.71
N LEU A 662 -20.24 24.45 -38.02
CA LEU A 662 -20.48 25.74 -38.69
C LEU A 662 -21.97 26.09 -38.72
N GLU A 663 -22.85 25.09 -38.88
CA GLU A 663 -24.30 25.30 -38.97
C GLU A 663 -24.91 25.58 -37.59
N ILE A 664 -24.43 24.90 -36.53
CA ILE A 664 -24.78 25.19 -35.13
C ILE A 664 -24.25 26.58 -34.72
N ALA A 665 -23.04 26.94 -35.14
CA ALA A 665 -22.48 28.28 -34.91
C ALA A 665 -23.26 29.37 -35.66
N LYS A 666 -23.72 29.11 -36.90
CA LYS A 666 -24.62 30.02 -37.64
C LYS A 666 -26.00 30.15 -36.97
N GLN A 667 -26.54 29.06 -36.43
CA GLN A 667 -27.83 29.06 -35.73
C GLN A 667 -27.75 29.79 -34.37
N ALA A 668 -26.61 29.66 -33.67
CA ALA A 668 -26.34 30.41 -32.44
C ALA A 668 -26.05 31.90 -32.70
N ASP A 669 -25.32 32.25 -33.76
CA ASP A 669 -25.09 33.63 -34.21
C ASP A 669 -26.42 34.30 -34.64
N ALA A 670 -27.42 33.54 -35.12
CA ALA A 670 -28.73 34.06 -35.49
C ALA A 670 -29.65 34.36 -34.28
N ALA A 671 -29.35 33.82 -33.10
CA ALA A 671 -30.18 33.95 -31.89
C ALA A 671 -29.81 35.14 -31.00
N VAL A 672 -28.65 35.78 -31.21
CA VAL A 672 -28.16 36.87 -30.35
C VAL A 672 -28.33 38.21 -31.07
N GLY A 673 -29.54 38.76 -30.97
CA GLY A 673 -29.88 40.06 -31.50
C GLY A 673 -30.98 40.75 -30.70
N THR A 674 -30.67 41.26 -29.51
CA THR A 674 -31.31 42.44 -28.88
C THR A 674 -30.37 43.02 -27.81
N GLU A 675 -30.21 44.34 -27.81
CA GLU A 675 -29.28 45.15 -27.01
C GLU A 675 -29.75 45.41 -25.56
N GLY A 676 -28.79 45.65 -24.64
CA GLY A 676 -28.98 46.45 -23.41
C GLY A 676 -28.97 45.70 -22.06
N PRO A 677 -28.29 46.19 -21.00
CA PRO A 677 -28.01 45.41 -19.78
C PRO A 677 -29.04 45.64 -18.65
N VAL A 678 -29.60 44.58 -18.05
CA VAL A 678 -30.33 44.70 -16.76
C VAL A 678 -30.18 43.41 -15.93
N GLY A 679 -30.01 43.59 -14.61
CA GLY A 679 -29.70 42.55 -13.62
C GLY A 679 -30.88 41.73 -13.08
N LEU A 680 -30.50 40.87 -12.11
CA LEU A 680 -31.26 39.93 -11.27
C LEU A 680 -32.80 40.15 -11.16
N GLY A 681 -33.58 39.11 -11.51
CA GLY A 681 -35.01 38.98 -11.17
C GLY A 681 -35.74 37.88 -11.97
N THR A 682 -36.68 37.19 -11.32
CA THR A 682 -37.45 35.99 -11.77
C THR A 682 -38.49 36.19 -12.90
N ILE A 683 -38.57 35.20 -13.82
CA ILE A 683 -39.66 34.59 -14.68
C ILE A 683 -41.02 35.34 -14.73
N PRO A 684 -41.72 35.61 -15.87
CA PRO A 684 -42.26 34.62 -16.86
C PRO A 684 -42.59 35.08 -18.33
N GLY A 685 -43.00 34.14 -19.20
CA GLY A 685 -44.03 34.40 -20.25
C GLY A 685 -43.64 34.33 -21.74
N GLU A 686 -44.21 33.32 -22.42
CA GLU A 686 -44.78 33.21 -23.79
C GLU A 686 -44.18 33.85 -25.08
N GLU A 687 -44.50 33.16 -26.18
CA GLU A 687 -44.13 33.24 -27.60
C GLU A 687 -44.25 34.61 -28.32
N MET A 688 -43.47 34.86 -29.40
CA MET A 688 -44.01 34.97 -30.79
C MET A 688 -42.96 35.12 -31.91
N LYS A 689 -43.45 34.96 -33.16
CA LYS A 689 -42.86 34.67 -34.48
C LYS A 689 -42.26 35.86 -35.27
N VAL A 690 -41.20 35.55 -36.07
CA VAL A 690 -40.83 35.84 -37.51
C VAL A 690 -41.66 36.89 -38.31
N PRO A 691 -41.26 37.55 -39.46
CA PRO A 691 -39.99 37.86 -40.20
C PRO A 691 -39.82 39.35 -40.68
N GLY A 692 -38.67 39.74 -41.27
CA GLY A 692 -38.56 40.91 -42.20
C GLY A 692 -37.22 41.68 -42.20
N LEU A 693 -36.43 41.55 -43.28
CA LEU A 693 -35.19 42.33 -43.53
C LEU A 693 -35.53 43.71 -44.14
N PRO A 694 -34.76 44.79 -43.84
CA PRO A 694 -33.71 45.22 -44.76
C PRO A 694 -32.42 45.80 -44.14
N ARG A 695 -31.35 45.69 -44.94
CA ARG A 695 -29.99 46.29 -44.89
C ARG A 695 -29.99 47.81 -44.53
N LEU A 696 -28.97 48.49 -43.97
CA LEU A 696 -27.50 48.44 -44.21
C LEU A 696 -26.74 49.37 -43.20
N ALA A 697 -25.48 49.01 -42.92
CA ALA A 697 -24.28 49.87 -42.74
C ALA A 697 -23.81 50.46 -41.37
N VAL A 698 -22.75 49.79 -40.85
CA VAL A 698 -21.42 50.26 -40.36
C VAL A 698 -21.28 51.11 -39.07
N GLY A 699 -20.48 50.59 -38.11
CA GLY A 699 -19.70 51.41 -37.18
C GLY A 699 -18.96 50.68 -36.04
N ASN A 700 -17.64 50.52 -36.17
CA ASN A 700 -16.57 50.32 -35.16
C ASN A 700 -16.64 49.17 -34.11
N ALA A 701 -15.76 48.18 -34.31
CA ALA A 701 -15.49 47.08 -33.40
C ALA A 701 -14.40 47.42 -32.36
N SER A 702 -14.76 47.38 -31.07
CA SER A 702 -13.85 47.40 -29.92
C SER A 702 -14.24 46.31 -28.91
N SER A 703 -14.15 45.05 -29.33
CA SER A 703 -14.08 43.89 -28.43
C SER A 703 -13.57 42.66 -29.19
N ALA A 704 -12.57 41.97 -28.66
CA ALA A 704 -12.19 40.63 -29.09
C ALA A 704 -12.60 39.68 -27.95
N GLU A 705 -13.56 38.80 -28.22
CA GLU A 705 -13.89 37.69 -27.31
C GLU A 705 -13.01 36.49 -27.67
N LEU A 706 -12.33 35.93 -26.66
CA LEU A 706 -11.60 34.68 -26.76
C LEU A 706 -12.54 33.56 -26.26
N THR A 707 -12.84 32.58 -27.10
CA THR A 707 -13.59 31.38 -26.69
C THR A 707 -12.69 30.16 -26.87
N ILE A 708 -12.51 29.41 -25.79
CA ILE A 708 -11.64 28.23 -25.69
C ILE A 708 -12.52 27.00 -25.61
N TYR A 709 -12.29 26.03 -26.48
CA TYR A 709 -12.90 24.70 -26.42
C TYR A 709 -11.84 23.67 -26.03
N LEU A 710 -12.11 22.90 -24.97
CA LEU A 710 -11.24 21.83 -24.47
C LEU A 710 -11.80 20.47 -24.85
N LYS A 711 -10.93 19.53 -25.21
CA LYS A 711 -11.28 18.14 -25.50
C LYS A 711 -10.99 17.27 -24.27
N GLY A 712 -12.04 16.76 -23.63
CA GLY A 712 -11.99 15.99 -22.38
C GLY A 712 -13.02 16.51 -21.37
N SER A 713 -13.63 15.60 -20.58
CA SER A 713 -14.90 15.83 -19.88
C SER A 713 -14.90 17.03 -18.93
N CYS A 714 -15.89 17.91 -19.17
CA CYS A 714 -16.25 19.15 -18.46
C CYS A 714 -15.38 20.39 -18.71
N ALA A 715 -15.80 21.23 -19.67
CA ALA A 715 -15.53 22.67 -19.62
C ALA A 715 -16.75 23.47 -20.12
N ARG A 716 -17.25 24.37 -19.26
CA ARG A 716 -18.19 25.45 -19.65
C ARG A 716 -17.39 26.68 -20.07
N LEU A 717 -18.00 27.44 -20.99
CA LEU A 717 -17.53 28.71 -21.58
C LEU A 717 -16.74 29.59 -20.60
N ILE A 718 -15.43 29.78 -20.84
CA ILE A 718 -14.63 30.78 -20.10
C ILE A 718 -14.65 32.07 -20.91
N LYS A 719 -15.31 33.11 -20.36
CA LYS A 719 -15.35 34.44 -20.98
C LYS A 719 -14.23 35.29 -20.37
N MET A 720 -13.18 35.61 -21.15
CA MET A 720 -12.12 36.51 -20.71
C MET A 720 -12.36 37.94 -21.21
N ASN A 721 -12.22 38.92 -20.32
CA ASN A 721 -12.27 40.35 -20.66
C ASN A 721 -10.83 40.87 -20.88
N PRO A 722 -10.50 41.55 -22.00
CA PRO A 722 -9.10 41.83 -22.36
C PRO A 722 -8.37 42.84 -21.45
N LEU A 723 -9.07 43.51 -20.53
CA LEU A 723 -8.48 44.59 -19.72
C LEU A 723 -7.77 44.13 -18.43
N ASN A 724 -7.85 42.86 -18.04
CA ASN A 724 -7.15 42.33 -16.84
C ASN A 724 -6.24 41.12 -17.19
N ALA A 725 -5.38 41.28 -18.19
CA ALA A 725 -4.43 40.26 -18.63
C ALA A 725 -3.30 39.91 -17.63
N LEU A 726 -3.35 40.41 -16.39
CA LEU A 726 -2.35 40.12 -15.34
C LEU A 726 -2.91 39.37 -14.13
N ASN A 727 -4.21 39.07 -14.06
CA ASN A 727 -4.74 38.20 -12.99
C ASN A 727 -6.11 37.58 -13.36
N PRO A 728 -6.15 36.38 -13.98
CA PRO A 728 -7.40 35.66 -14.15
C PRO A 728 -7.91 35.17 -12.79
N THR A 729 -9.11 35.60 -12.39
CA THR A 729 -9.83 34.97 -11.27
C THR A 729 -10.55 33.72 -11.80
N VAL A 730 -9.96 32.55 -11.60
CA VAL A 730 -10.65 31.27 -11.79
C VAL A 730 -11.52 31.04 -10.57
N LYS A 731 -12.85 31.10 -10.71
CA LYS A 731 -13.76 30.66 -9.65
C LYS A 731 -13.91 29.13 -9.75
N ASP A 732 -13.36 28.44 -8.74
CA ASP A 732 -13.56 27.05 -8.33
C ASP A 732 -14.32 26.13 -9.30
N TYR A 733 -13.62 25.52 -10.25
CA TYR A 733 -14.03 24.24 -10.85
C TYR A 733 -12.77 23.45 -11.26
N GLY A 734 -12.63 22.23 -10.75
CA GLY A 734 -11.41 21.42 -10.82
C GLY A 734 -11.00 21.06 -12.25
N VAL A 735 -9.76 21.40 -12.60
CA VAL A 735 -9.07 20.96 -13.82
C VAL A 735 -7.89 20.07 -13.39
N TYR A 736 -7.78 18.89 -13.98
CA TYR A 736 -6.69 17.93 -13.71
C TYR A 736 -5.53 18.08 -14.71
N PRO A 737 -4.31 17.61 -14.41
CA PRO A 737 -3.17 17.71 -15.34
C PRO A 737 -3.36 16.84 -16.59
N GLY A 738 -3.07 17.38 -17.78
CA GLY A 738 -3.08 16.65 -19.06
C GLY A 738 -2.78 17.53 -20.27
N ASP A 739 -2.44 16.91 -21.40
CA ASP A 739 -2.26 17.59 -22.69
C ASP A 739 -3.62 17.83 -23.36
N TYR A 740 -3.96 19.09 -23.65
CA TYR A 740 -5.23 19.45 -24.27
C TYR A 740 -5.03 20.03 -25.67
N ASP A 741 -5.87 19.60 -26.62
CA ASP A 741 -5.99 20.29 -27.90
C ASP A 741 -6.98 21.44 -27.75
N VAL A 742 -6.54 22.66 -28.04
CA VAL A 742 -7.34 23.88 -27.84
C VAL A 742 -7.63 24.54 -29.19
N LEU A 743 -8.89 24.90 -29.44
CA LEU A 743 -9.24 25.76 -30.57
C LEU A 743 -9.38 27.20 -30.09
N VAL A 744 -8.61 28.13 -30.67
CA VAL A 744 -8.63 29.56 -30.31
C VAL A 744 -9.16 30.38 -31.49
N VAL A 745 -10.31 31.02 -31.31
CA VAL A 745 -10.85 31.93 -32.33
C VAL A 745 -10.54 33.36 -31.92
N VAL A 746 -9.77 34.08 -32.76
CA VAL A 746 -9.43 35.49 -32.53
C VAL A 746 -10.21 36.35 -33.52
N LYS A 747 -11.02 37.28 -33.00
CA LYS A 747 -11.76 38.23 -33.82
C LYS A 747 -11.00 39.56 -33.88
N ARG A 748 -10.59 39.99 -35.07
CA ARG A 748 -9.97 41.32 -35.27
C ARG A 748 -10.82 42.11 -36.26
N GLY A 749 -11.77 42.90 -35.74
CA GLY A 749 -12.71 43.64 -36.59
C GLY A 749 -13.71 42.72 -37.30
N ALA A 750 -14.03 43.04 -38.57
CA ALA A 750 -15.05 42.33 -39.35
C ALA A 750 -14.54 41.03 -40.02
N ASP A 751 -13.23 40.79 -40.08
CA ASP A 751 -12.68 39.53 -40.59
C ASP A 751 -12.52 38.51 -39.45
N LYS A 752 -13.13 37.33 -39.64
CA LYS A 752 -13.00 36.16 -38.77
C LYS A 752 -11.84 35.29 -39.28
N THR A 753 -10.66 35.38 -38.67
CA THR A 753 -9.57 34.41 -38.92
C THR A 753 -9.59 33.33 -37.84
N VAL A 754 -9.77 32.08 -38.22
CA VAL A 754 -9.70 30.93 -37.31
C VAL A 754 -8.25 30.43 -37.29
N LEU A 755 -7.58 30.53 -36.15
CA LEU A 755 -6.26 29.95 -35.94
C LEU A 755 -6.41 28.69 -35.08
N SER A 756 -6.12 27.52 -35.65
CA SER A 756 -6.05 26.27 -34.88
C SER A 756 -4.59 25.97 -34.54
N GLY A 757 -4.29 25.81 -33.25
CA GLY A 757 -2.95 25.44 -32.78
C GLY A 757 -3.04 24.57 -31.54
N ARG A 758 -2.04 23.72 -31.30
CA ARG A 758 -1.97 22.87 -30.10
C ARG A 758 -1.40 23.70 -28.96
N VAL A 759 -2.10 23.77 -27.83
CA VAL A 759 -1.63 24.50 -26.64
C VAL A 759 -1.45 23.51 -25.50
N THR A 760 -0.21 23.28 -25.10
CA THR A 760 0.10 22.41 -23.97
C THR A 760 0.03 23.20 -22.66
N PHE A 761 -0.79 22.74 -21.72
CA PHE A 761 -0.81 23.29 -20.36
C PHE A 761 0.13 22.50 -19.48
N HIS A 762 1.09 23.16 -18.83
CA HIS A 762 1.86 22.58 -17.73
C HIS A 762 1.38 23.21 -16.42
N LEU A 763 0.44 22.57 -15.74
CA LEU A 763 0.10 22.91 -14.36
C LEU A 763 1.13 22.23 -13.44
N ASN A 764 2.09 23.01 -12.96
CA ASN A 764 3.10 22.53 -12.03
C ASN A 764 2.54 22.62 -10.60
N MET A 765 2.03 21.52 -10.03
CA MET A 765 1.62 21.52 -8.63
C MET A 765 2.86 21.39 -7.74
N LYS A 766 3.39 22.53 -7.29
CA LYS A 766 4.19 22.60 -6.07
C LYS A 766 3.32 23.24 -4.98
N TYR A 767 3.47 22.73 -3.76
CA TYR A 767 2.90 23.11 -2.46
C TYR A 767 2.24 24.50 -2.37
N GLY A 768 1.14 24.57 -1.62
CA GLY A 768 0.27 25.74 -1.48
C GLY A 768 0.96 27.11 -1.38
N MET A 769 0.24 28.10 -1.91
CA MET A 769 0.51 29.54 -2.00
C MET A 769 1.16 30.07 -3.30
N VAL A 770 0.35 30.90 -3.99
CA VAL A 770 0.62 31.91 -5.03
C VAL A 770 1.52 31.50 -6.20
N MET A 771 0.90 31.26 -7.36
CA MET A 771 1.59 30.96 -8.62
C MET A 771 1.57 32.15 -9.57
N ASP A 772 2.76 32.46 -10.08
CA ASP A 772 3.03 33.29 -11.24
C ASP A 772 2.28 32.74 -12.48
N ASN A 773 1.41 33.56 -13.08
CA ASN A 773 0.60 33.19 -14.23
C ASN A 773 1.36 33.48 -15.53
N SER A 774 2.38 32.68 -15.86
CA SER A 774 3.01 32.77 -17.19
C SER A 774 2.42 31.72 -18.14
N LEU A 775 1.55 32.19 -19.04
CA LEU A 775 0.99 31.40 -20.14
C LEU A 775 1.99 31.42 -21.33
N ALA A 776 2.78 30.37 -21.52
CA ALA A 776 3.68 30.28 -22.67
C ALA A 776 2.96 29.70 -23.91
N MET A 777 2.36 30.56 -24.72
CA MET A 777 1.82 30.17 -26.04
C MET A 777 2.92 30.18 -27.10
N LYS A 778 3.30 29.01 -27.64
CA LYS A 778 4.12 28.92 -28.86
C LYS A 778 3.22 28.70 -30.08
N PHE A 779 3.09 29.72 -30.92
CA PHE A 779 2.51 29.57 -32.25
C PHE A 779 3.60 29.14 -33.25
N PRO A 780 3.34 28.18 -34.17
CA PRO A 780 4.21 28.00 -35.33
C PRO A 780 4.17 29.26 -36.20
N ALA A 781 5.30 29.61 -36.83
CA ALA A 781 5.52 30.91 -37.49
C ALA A 781 4.78 31.13 -38.83
N LYS A 782 3.64 30.49 -39.07
CA LYS A 782 2.83 30.70 -40.28
C LYS A 782 1.37 30.97 -39.96
#